data_AF-A0A2V8F3B3-F1
#
_entry.id   AF-A0A2V8F3B3-F1
#
_cell.length_a   1.000
_cell.length_b   1.000
_cell.length_c   1.000
_cell.angle_alpha   90.00
_cell.angle_beta   90.00
_cell.angle_gamma   90.00
#
_symmetry.space_group_name_H-M   'P 1'
#
loop_
_entity.id
_entity.type
_entity.pdbx_description
1 polymer ?
#
loop_
_entity_poly.entity_id
_entity_poly.type
_entity_poly.pdbx_seq_one_letter_code
_entity_poly.pdbx_strand_id
1 'polypeptide(L)'
;MIAQVQIADGDRWRISDMSSDTPGSFRLAMPSVGASFKYRVVAGAVTSPTYEIAVAFPPRVKRIDVDYTYPAGLRLEPRTETDSGDIYAPAGTDVRVHVFTDRPAANGQMTLGDGKPIALAADKPNELSASLKVTDDNSYRVALADRDGMASPGDTEYFIRTLEDRPPEVRILKPATDRSVTRLEEVDIEAQAEDDYGVDRLDLVYSVRGAADKVVPLEIARRSSAVNGRHTLFLEDLDVQPGDFISYYVRARDLTRGTRPNEARSDIFFLEVKPYEQEFALAQSQGGMPGGGQSSVDDLVTAQKEVVVATWKLDRRAQTAKGAKSEQDIRSVARAEAELRTRVEQTASSFRESTMRDPRKRQPQRGRGGQPTPPPPPELKAGETLPEEDHMTAAAAAMGHAVVSLDGLKTTDALPQELEALNHLLKAQADVKRREVTRQQAGNGNGNRPSNYDVSSLFDKELQKSQQTNYETKSSAESREDGSQSALDKIKELARRQDELLKKQQDLARNREQMTEEELKRELAKLTRDQSELRQKAEEVARQMASQQSGQNQQGQQSQPNEKSAQKSPSGQKGESGQQSQSGRQGQSGQQGQQGQAGEAGKAGQGSQQSSAGGQQSENSKRMRDVSEEMRNAASELRRQDPEQASARGSRALDKLRELQHQLESVRPDERRRALGEMQLEARQLADAQRQIASELAKTAQGDAGKDAVRRLSGEEERLAERARKLQGSLKQQAEGSGQRAQGTPGSDARDNARTQAAAGDGARDMDRQRLAERMQQAADGMRAATEEPRGSRGNAEPRSGDDARALSAPEQDLARALDKVADKLASASGTQDGQSQKLSDQRARAQELRDKLNNTGRELDRMAQAGKAGESGRAGQAGRAGQTGEAGRAAGQAGQNGRGGQGESQGSSSQKSSGESGRAGAGQAGGGRNGTELERLREQYERQLQQTRDLVDQVRRDDPGFARGGGGGFTFEAPTSAGLTAPGTEAFKQDFAKWEEMRKQATQALDIVESTLSKKIQAQQARDRLAAGADDKAPPGYQKHVDDYFKAIAGKKKP
;
A
#
# COMPACT_ATOMS: atom_id res chain seq x y z
N MET A 1 -19.47 46.44 67.80
CA MET A 1 -19.08 45.04 68.08
C MET A 1 -18.67 44.40 66.76
N ILE A 2 -17.49 43.80 66.69
CA ILE A 2 -17.06 43.02 65.53
C ILE A 2 -17.36 41.56 65.89
N ALA A 3 -18.14 40.87 65.06
CA ALA A 3 -18.37 39.44 65.17
C ALA A 3 -17.53 38.70 64.14
N GLN A 4 -16.99 37.55 64.54
CA GLN A 4 -16.08 36.75 63.73
C GLN A 4 -16.54 35.30 63.71
N VAL A 5 -16.51 34.66 62.55
CA VAL A 5 -16.62 33.22 62.42
C VAL A 5 -15.22 32.63 62.52
N GLN A 6 -15.05 31.66 63.39
CA GLN A 6 -13.85 30.83 63.47
C GLN A 6 -14.17 29.47 62.84
N ILE A 7 -13.45 29.09 61.77
CA ILE A 7 -13.58 27.81 61.07
C ILE A 7 -12.40 26.92 61.45
N ALA A 8 -12.66 25.68 61.83
CA ALA A 8 -11.64 24.72 62.20
C ALA A 8 -10.88 24.22 60.96
N ASP A 9 -9.55 24.25 61.04
CA ASP A 9 -8.59 23.77 60.06
C ASP A 9 -7.52 22.96 60.82
N GLY A 10 -7.81 21.68 61.05
CA GLY A 10 -7.06 20.83 62.00
C GLY A 10 -7.16 21.36 63.43
N ASP A 11 -6.02 21.57 64.08
CA ASP A 11 -5.93 22.16 65.44
C ASP A 11 -6.01 23.71 65.43
N ARG A 12 -6.05 24.34 64.26
CA ARG A 12 -6.05 25.80 64.12
C ARG A 12 -7.45 26.30 63.74
N TRP A 13 -7.78 27.49 64.22
CA TRP A 13 -9.04 28.16 63.90
C TRP A 13 -8.78 29.35 62.98
N ARG A 14 -9.29 29.28 61.76
CA ARG A 14 -9.22 30.37 60.78
C ARG A 14 -10.34 31.36 61.04
N ILE A 15 -9.97 32.63 61.21
CA ILE A 15 -10.90 33.71 61.55
C ILE A 15 -11.42 34.37 60.26
N SER A 16 -12.70 34.68 60.21
CA SER A 16 -13.33 35.45 59.14
C SER A 16 -14.32 36.45 59.75
N ASP A 17 -14.17 37.72 59.41
CA ASP A 17 -15.03 38.78 59.93
C ASP A 17 -16.43 38.70 59.33
N MET A 18 -17.45 38.95 60.16
CA MET A 18 -18.84 39.00 59.74
C MET A 18 -19.25 40.45 59.47
N SER A 19 -20.09 40.67 58.46
CA SER A 19 -20.71 41.97 58.23
C SER A 19 -21.95 42.12 59.11
N SER A 20 -22.18 43.32 59.65
CA SER A 20 -23.40 43.64 60.40
C SER A 20 -24.45 44.18 59.44
N ASP A 21 -25.64 43.57 59.43
CA ASP A 21 -26.77 43.98 58.58
C ASP A 21 -27.74 44.90 59.36
N THR A 22 -28.00 44.56 60.63
CA THR A 22 -28.78 45.36 61.58
C THR A 22 -28.14 45.31 62.97
N PRO A 23 -28.45 46.24 63.90
CA PRO A 23 -27.92 46.21 65.26
C PRO A 23 -28.21 44.84 65.94
N GLY A 24 -27.15 44.08 66.20
CA GLY A 24 -27.24 42.75 66.81
C GLY A 24 -27.32 41.57 65.84
N SER A 25 -27.34 41.79 64.52
CA SER A 25 -27.33 40.74 63.49
C SER A 25 -26.06 40.80 62.64
N PHE A 26 -25.41 39.65 62.48
CA PHE A 26 -24.17 39.50 61.72
C PHE A 26 -24.34 38.40 60.67
N ARG A 27 -23.85 38.63 59.45
CA ARG A 27 -23.91 37.69 58.33
C ARG A 27 -22.52 37.47 57.75
N LEU A 28 -22.24 36.23 57.37
CA LEU A 28 -21.09 35.86 56.52
C LEU A 28 -21.62 35.04 55.35
N ALA A 29 -21.40 35.52 54.12
CA ALA A 29 -21.75 34.77 52.92
C ALA A 29 -20.54 33.95 52.46
N MET A 30 -20.70 32.63 52.37
CA MET A 30 -19.69 31.72 51.85
C MET A 30 -20.18 31.19 50.49
N PRO A 31 -19.61 31.65 49.37
CA PRO A 31 -20.14 31.34 48.04
C PRO A 31 -19.86 29.91 47.58
N SER A 32 -18.90 29.20 48.19
CA SER A 32 -18.60 27.80 47.89
C SER A 32 -18.07 27.08 49.12
N VAL A 33 -18.62 25.89 49.39
CA VAL A 33 -18.21 25.01 50.48
C VAL A 33 -17.85 23.64 49.89
N GLY A 34 -16.55 23.39 49.73
CA GLY A 34 -16.04 22.17 49.08
C GLY A 34 -15.74 21.00 50.03
N ALA A 35 -15.70 21.23 51.34
CA ALA A 35 -15.40 20.22 52.36
C ALA A 35 -16.19 20.48 53.64
N SER A 36 -16.47 19.41 54.40
CA SER A 36 -17.10 19.53 55.73
C SER A 36 -16.16 20.25 56.70
N PHE A 37 -16.70 21.15 57.53
CA PHE A 37 -15.91 21.86 58.53
C PHE A 37 -16.73 22.20 59.78
N LYS A 38 -16.02 22.40 60.89
CA LYS A 38 -16.60 22.88 62.15
C LYS A 38 -16.40 24.37 62.26
N TYR A 39 -17.38 25.10 62.78
CA TYR A 39 -17.28 26.54 62.98
C TYR A 39 -17.87 26.96 64.33
N ARG A 40 -17.43 28.11 64.83
CA ARG A 40 -18.05 28.80 65.97
C ARG A 40 -18.04 30.30 65.72
N VAL A 41 -18.96 31.02 66.34
CA VAL A 41 -19.09 32.47 66.21
C VAL A 41 -18.61 33.13 67.50
N VAL A 42 -17.76 34.14 67.37
CA VAL A 42 -17.22 34.93 68.49
C VAL A 42 -17.61 36.39 68.29
N ALA A 43 -18.31 36.97 69.26
CA ALA A 43 -18.72 38.38 69.26
C ALA A 43 -18.33 39.03 70.60
N GLY A 44 -17.24 39.80 70.61
CA GLY A 44 -16.68 40.36 71.85
C GLY A 44 -16.25 39.25 72.82
N ALA A 45 -16.85 39.22 74.01
CA ALA A 45 -16.57 38.21 75.04
C ALA A 45 -17.44 36.93 74.92
N VAL A 46 -18.38 36.88 73.97
CA VAL A 46 -19.33 35.77 73.83
C VAL A 46 -18.90 34.86 72.70
N THR A 47 -18.78 33.55 72.97
CA THR A 47 -18.47 32.51 71.98
C THR A 47 -19.62 31.51 71.92
N SER A 48 -20.04 31.13 70.71
CA SER A 48 -21.07 30.12 70.50
C SER A 48 -20.56 28.69 70.75
N PRO A 49 -21.45 27.70 70.89
CA PRO A 49 -21.10 26.30 70.67
C PRO A 49 -20.46 26.08 69.30
N THR A 50 -19.69 25.00 69.17
CA THR A 50 -19.17 24.57 67.88
C THR A 50 -20.27 23.87 67.08
N TYR A 51 -20.50 24.36 65.86
CA TYR A 51 -21.42 23.80 64.89
C TYR A 51 -20.63 23.12 63.77
N GLU A 52 -21.25 22.18 63.06
CA GLU A 52 -20.63 21.43 61.96
C GLU A 52 -21.45 21.58 60.68
N ILE A 53 -20.77 21.87 59.58
CA ILE A 53 -21.33 21.85 58.23
C ILE A 53 -20.79 20.59 57.55
N ALA A 54 -21.67 19.66 57.23
CA ALA A 54 -21.33 18.45 56.49
C ALA A 54 -21.60 18.66 54.99
N VAL A 55 -20.60 18.40 54.13
CA VAL A 55 -20.77 18.37 52.68
C VAL A 55 -21.06 16.94 52.25
N ALA A 56 -22.21 16.74 51.61
CA ALA A 56 -22.59 15.46 51.05
C ALA A 56 -22.31 15.43 49.53
N PHE A 57 -21.84 14.28 49.06
CA PHE A 57 -21.61 14.02 47.65
C PHE A 57 -22.59 12.92 47.21
N PRO A 58 -23.15 13.02 45.99
CA PRO A 58 -24.02 11.96 45.46
C PRO A 58 -23.23 10.65 45.32
N PRO A 59 -23.91 9.49 45.43
CA PRO A 59 -23.27 8.18 45.26
C PRO A 59 -22.72 8.04 43.84
N ARG A 60 -21.52 7.47 43.72
CA ARG A 60 -20.84 7.22 42.44
C ARG A 60 -20.54 5.75 42.26
N VAL A 61 -20.48 5.33 41.01
CA VAL A 61 -20.00 4.00 40.63
C VAL A 61 -18.51 3.90 40.97
N LYS A 62 -18.15 2.90 41.77
CA LYS A 62 -16.78 2.57 42.14
C LYS A 62 -16.19 1.47 41.26
N ARG A 63 -17.01 0.47 40.93
CA ARG A 63 -16.64 -0.71 40.12
C ARG A 63 -17.89 -1.34 39.52
N ILE A 64 -17.76 -1.96 38.35
CA ILE A 64 -18.82 -2.79 37.75
C ILE A 64 -18.27 -4.19 37.46
N ASP A 65 -18.88 -5.20 38.08
CA ASP A 65 -18.61 -6.60 37.79
C ASP A 65 -19.73 -7.17 36.89
N VAL A 66 -19.39 -8.06 35.97
CA VAL A 66 -20.30 -8.58 34.95
C VAL A 66 -20.26 -10.11 34.97
N ASP A 67 -21.41 -10.72 35.24
CA ASP A 67 -21.61 -12.16 35.19
C ASP A 67 -22.28 -12.57 33.87
N TYR A 68 -21.60 -13.42 33.10
CA TYR A 68 -22.03 -13.94 31.82
C TYR A 68 -22.59 -15.35 31.97
N THR A 69 -23.85 -15.53 31.59
CA THR A 69 -24.51 -16.84 31.46
C THR A 69 -24.80 -17.10 29.98
N TYR A 70 -23.97 -17.94 29.37
CA TYR A 70 -24.06 -18.25 27.94
C TYR A 70 -25.25 -19.18 27.62
N PRO A 71 -25.88 -19.06 26.43
CA PRO A 71 -26.92 -19.99 25.99
C PRO A 71 -26.39 -21.43 25.91
N ALA A 72 -27.27 -22.40 26.21
CA ALA A 72 -26.91 -23.83 26.17
C ALA A 72 -26.37 -24.29 24.79
N GLY A 73 -26.70 -23.58 23.71
CA GLY A 73 -26.17 -23.82 22.37
C GLY A 73 -24.68 -23.54 22.24
N LEU A 74 -24.13 -22.56 22.97
CA LEU A 74 -22.70 -22.21 22.93
C LEU A 74 -21.84 -23.15 23.78
N ARG A 75 -22.42 -23.82 24.79
CA ARG A 75 -21.72 -24.73 25.72
C ARG A 75 -20.46 -24.13 26.37
N LEU A 76 -20.43 -22.80 26.52
CA LEU A 76 -19.41 -22.10 27.27
C LEU A 76 -19.76 -22.13 28.77
N GLU A 77 -18.75 -22.27 29.63
CA GLU A 77 -18.95 -22.17 31.08
C GLU A 77 -19.28 -20.72 31.47
N PRO A 78 -20.14 -20.50 32.49
CA PRO A 78 -20.39 -19.17 33.01
C PRO A 78 -19.08 -18.47 33.40
N ARG A 79 -18.98 -17.18 33.08
CA ARG A 79 -17.77 -16.38 33.31
C ARG A 79 -18.14 -15.12 34.08
N THR A 80 -17.28 -14.72 35.01
CA THR A 80 -17.39 -13.42 35.69
C THR A 80 -16.21 -12.55 35.30
N GLU A 81 -16.46 -11.28 35.01
CA GLU A 81 -15.45 -10.27 34.73
C GLU A 81 -15.54 -9.14 35.74
N THR A 82 -14.42 -8.81 36.37
CA THR A 82 -14.35 -7.84 37.47
C THR A 82 -13.85 -6.50 36.93
N ASP A 83 -14.53 -5.41 37.30
CA ASP A 83 -14.20 -4.02 36.91
C ASP A 83 -14.10 -3.77 35.39
N SER A 84 -14.92 -4.45 34.59
CA SER A 84 -14.91 -4.25 33.13
C SER A 84 -15.74 -3.03 32.73
N GLY A 85 -16.95 -2.92 33.29
CA GLY A 85 -17.96 -1.96 32.85
C GLY A 85 -18.51 -2.29 31.46
N ASP A 86 -17.66 -2.44 30.46
CA ASP A 86 -18.05 -2.83 29.11
C ASP A 86 -18.45 -4.31 29.04
N ILE A 87 -19.46 -4.62 28.23
CA ILE A 87 -20.04 -5.95 28.09
C ILE A 87 -19.70 -6.50 26.70
N TYR A 88 -18.99 -7.62 26.65
CA TYR A 88 -18.62 -8.30 25.42
C TYR A 88 -19.14 -9.73 25.43
N ALA A 89 -20.23 -9.98 24.69
CA ALA A 89 -20.81 -11.32 24.64
C ALA A 89 -21.45 -11.66 23.29
N PRO A 90 -21.53 -12.95 22.93
CA PRO A 90 -22.35 -13.40 21.81
C PRO A 90 -23.82 -13.04 22.01
N ALA A 91 -24.55 -12.82 20.93
CA ALA A 91 -25.98 -12.56 20.97
C ALA A 91 -26.74 -13.71 21.66
N GLY A 92 -27.72 -13.37 22.48
CA GLY A 92 -28.51 -14.28 23.30
C GLY A 92 -27.97 -14.55 24.70
N THR A 93 -26.76 -14.08 25.03
CA THR A 93 -26.16 -14.23 26.37
C THR A 93 -26.94 -13.44 27.42
N ASP A 94 -27.27 -14.10 28.53
CA ASP A 94 -27.89 -13.48 29.68
C ASP A 94 -26.79 -12.92 30.60
N VAL A 95 -26.79 -11.60 30.80
CA VAL A 95 -25.74 -10.89 31.53
C VAL A 95 -26.34 -10.28 32.80
N ARG A 96 -25.68 -10.49 33.94
CA ARG A 96 -26.00 -9.81 35.20
C ARG A 96 -24.89 -8.83 35.55
N VAL A 97 -25.25 -7.55 35.64
CA VAL A 97 -24.36 -6.45 35.95
C VAL A 97 -24.46 -6.14 37.44
N HIS A 98 -23.33 -6.14 38.14
CA HIS A 98 -23.17 -5.80 39.55
C HIS A 98 -22.44 -4.47 39.69
N VAL A 99 -23.16 -3.44 40.13
CA VAL A 99 -22.66 -2.09 40.33
C VAL A 99 -22.30 -1.89 41.80
N PHE A 100 -21.03 -1.66 42.08
CA PHE A 100 -20.54 -1.31 43.42
C PHE A 100 -20.40 0.20 43.54
N THR A 101 -20.96 0.78 44.59
CA THR A 101 -20.95 2.23 44.83
C THR A 101 -19.97 2.61 45.95
N ASP A 102 -19.47 3.85 45.90
CA ASP A 102 -18.58 4.41 46.94
C ASP A 102 -19.31 4.74 48.25
N ARG A 103 -20.62 4.98 48.16
CA ARG A 103 -21.54 5.32 49.26
C ARG A 103 -22.86 4.55 49.13
N PRO A 104 -23.63 4.41 50.22
CA PRO A 104 -24.93 3.76 50.16
C PRO A 104 -25.86 4.44 49.15
N ALA A 105 -26.35 3.68 48.18
CA ALA A 105 -27.33 4.15 47.21
C ALA A 105 -28.66 3.43 47.45
N ALA A 106 -29.75 4.20 47.47
CA ALA A 106 -31.09 3.67 47.73
C ALA A 106 -31.76 3.17 46.44
N ASN A 107 -31.54 3.89 45.35
CA ASN A 107 -32.10 3.62 44.04
C ASN A 107 -31.02 3.76 42.98
N GLY A 108 -31.13 2.97 41.92
CA GLY A 108 -30.29 3.10 40.74
C GLY A 108 -31.07 2.76 39.47
N GLN A 109 -30.69 3.37 38.37
CA GLN A 109 -31.30 3.17 37.06
C GLN A 109 -30.20 3.07 36.03
N MET A 110 -30.25 1.99 35.25
CA MET A 110 -29.39 1.79 34.09
C MET A 110 -30.19 2.15 32.84
N THR A 111 -29.77 3.19 32.13
CA THR A 111 -30.43 3.64 30.89
C THR A 111 -29.61 3.19 29.71
N LEU A 112 -30.21 2.40 28.81
CA LEU A 112 -29.60 1.96 27.57
C LEU A 112 -29.53 3.12 26.55
N GLY A 113 -28.65 3.02 25.54
CA GLY A 113 -28.46 4.02 24.50
C GLY A 113 -29.70 4.24 23.62
N ASP A 114 -30.60 3.24 23.54
CA ASP A 114 -31.93 3.34 22.93
C ASP A 114 -32.97 4.06 23.82
N GLY A 115 -32.55 4.54 24.99
CA GLY A 115 -33.37 5.25 25.97
C GLY A 115 -34.19 4.35 26.89
N LYS A 116 -34.09 3.02 26.78
CA LYS A 116 -34.83 2.11 27.66
C LYS A 116 -34.23 2.09 29.07
N PRO A 117 -35.00 2.42 30.11
CA PRO A 117 -34.54 2.31 31.48
C PRO A 117 -34.70 0.89 32.04
N ILE A 118 -33.68 0.44 32.77
CA ILE A 118 -33.66 -0.81 33.55
C ILE A 118 -33.41 -0.40 35.01
N ALA A 119 -34.34 -0.74 35.91
CA ALA A 119 -34.16 -0.47 37.33
C ALA A 119 -33.08 -1.39 37.91
N LEU A 120 -32.16 -0.83 38.70
CA LEU A 120 -31.18 -1.59 39.46
C LEU A 120 -31.80 -2.02 40.80
N ALA A 121 -31.70 -3.30 41.14
CA ALA A 121 -32.12 -3.83 42.44
C ALA A 121 -30.98 -3.65 43.45
N ALA A 122 -31.24 -3.04 44.60
CA ALA A 122 -30.24 -2.91 45.66
C ALA A 122 -30.16 -4.21 46.48
N ASP A 123 -29.16 -5.05 46.21
CA ASP A 123 -28.90 -6.28 46.95
C ASP A 123 -28.27 -5.98 48.32
N LYS A 124 -27.39 -4.97 48.37
CA LYS A 124 -26.75 -4.45 49.59
C LYS A 124 -26.72 -2.93 49.54
N PRO A 125 -26.45 -2.22 50.65
CA PRO A 125 -26.40 -0.76 50.66
C PRO A 125 -25.47 -0.15 49.58
N ASN A 126 -24.38 -0.85 49.23
CA ASN A 126 -23.39 -0.39 48.26
C ASN A 126 -23.30 -1.28 47.00
N GLU A 127 -24.28 -2.16 46.78
CA GLU A 127 -24.27 -3.12 45.66
C GLU A 127 -25.65 -3.17 45.03
N LEU A 128 -25.72 -2.84 43.74
CA LEU A 128 -26.94 -2.91 42.96
C LEU A 128 -26.75 -3.83 41.76
N SER A 129 -27.78 -4.58 41.38
CA SER A 129 -27.72 -5.49 40.25
C SER A 129 -28.84 -5.28 39.24
N ALA A 130 -28.55 -5.60 37.98
CA ALA A 130 -29.56 -5.72 36.93
C ALA A 130 -29.20 -6.85 35.97
N SER A 131 -30.23 -7.42 35.34
CA SER A 131 -30.07 -8.46 34.32
C SER A 131 -30.53 -7.94 32.97
N LEU A 132 -29.76 -8.22 31.92
CA LEU A 132 -30.07 -7.85 30.55
C LEU A 132 -29.68 -8.99 29.61
N LYS A 133 -30.38 -9.09 28.48
CA LYS A 133 -30.03 -10.00 27.40
C LYS A 133 -29.31 -9.24 26.30
N VAL A 134 -28.13 -9.71 25.92
CA VAL A 134 -27.35 -9.12 24.83
C VAL A 134 -27.98 -9.54 23.50
N THR A 135 -28.51 -8.59 22.72
CA THR A 135 -29.10 -8.87 21.39
C THR A 135 -28.31 -8.21 20.27
N ASP A 136 -28.02 -6.92 20.43
CA ASP A 136 -27.37 -6.05 19.44
C ASP A 136 -26.40 -5.10 20.17
N ASP A 137 -25.57 -4.40 19.41
CA ASP A 137 -24.67 -3.37 19.94
C ASP A 137 -25.46 -2.23 20.58
N ASN A 138 -25.06 -1.82 21.79
CA ASN A 138 -25.73 -0.77 22.55
C ASN A 138 -24.74 -0.05 23.48
N SER A 139 -25.19 0.98 24.18
CA SER A 139 -24.47 1.59 25.29
C SER A 139 -25.38 1.65 26.53
N TYR A 140 -24.81 1.88 27.70
CA TYR A 140 -25.59 2.10 28.91
C TYR A 140 -24.93 3.08 29.86
N ARG A 141 -25.75 3.80 30.63
CA ARG A 141 -25.34 4.75 31.67
C ARG A 141 -26.02 4.38 32.98
N VAL A 142 -25.28 4.53 34.08
CA VAL A 142 -25.77 4.18 35.42
C VAL A 142 -26.02 5.45 36.23
N ALA A 143 -27.30 5.77 36.43
CA ALA A 143 -27.73 6.82 37.34
C ALA A 143 -27.97 6.23 38.74
N LEU A 144 -27.54 6.95 39.77
CA LEU A 144 -27.63 6.52 41.17
C LEU A 144 -28.28 7.62 42.01
N ALA A 145 -29.06 7.25 43.02
CA ALA A 145 -29.61 8.19 43.99
C ALA A 145 -29.57 7.60 45.41
N ASP A 146 -29.27 8.45 46.39
CA ASP A 146 -29.31 8.07 47.80
C ASP A 146 -30.71 8.27 48.44
N ARG A 147 -30.82 8.02 49.75
CA ARG A 147 -32.08 8.21 50.50
C ARG A 147 -32.45 9.67 50.71
N ASP A 148 -31.47 10.56 50.65
CA ASP A 148 -31.64 12.00 50.89
C ASP A 148 -31.97 12.77 49.60
N GLY A 149 -32.07 12.06 48.47
CA GLY A 149 -32.46 12.59 47.16
C GLY A 149 -31.29 13.16 46.35
N MET A 150 -30.04 12.96 46.78
CA MET A 150 -28.87 13.33 45.97
C MET A 150 -28.64 12.31 44.88
N ALA A 151 -28.64 12.78 43.63
CA ALA A 151 -28.53 11.93 42.45
C ALA A 151 -27.23 12.18 41.66
N SER A 152 -26.68 11.12 41.10
CA SER A 152 -25.66 11.15 40.05
C SER A 152 -26.33 10.74 38.73
N PRO A 153 -26.28 11.59 37.68
CA PRO A 153 -26.99 11.35 36.42
C PRO A 153 -26.35 10.27 35.52
N GLY A 154 -25.22 9.66 35.94
CA GLY A 154 -24.52 8.66 35.14
C GLY A 154 -23.68 9.26 34.02
N ASP A 155 -22.64 10.02 34.41
CA ASP A 155 -21.75 10.71 33.47
C ASP A 155 -20.88 9.75 32.64
N THR A 156 -20.67 8.52 33.14
CA THR A 156 -19.89 7.48 32.47
C THR A 156 -20.79 6.61 31.61
N GLU A 157 -20.44 6.51 30.33
CA GLU A 157 -21.09 5.63 29.36
C GLU A 157 -20.25 4.38 29.14
N TYR A 158 -20.90 3.22 29.24
CA TYR A 158 -20.32 1.89 29.01
C TYR A 158 -20.92 1.28 27.74
N PHE A 159 -20.19 0.39 27.10
CA PHE A 159 -20.59 -0.22 25.83
C PHE A 159 -21.01 -1.67 25.98
N ILE A 160 -22.02 -2.07 25.20
CA ILE A 160 -22.44 -3.45 24.98
C ILE A 160 -22.09 -3.79 23.54
N ARG A 161 -21.19 -4.74 23.33
CA ARG A 161 -20.79 -5.20 21.99
C ARG A 161 -21.11 -6.67 21.81
N THR A 162 -21.80 -6.96 20.73
CA THR A 162 -22.11 -8.31 20.31
C THR A 162 -20.93 -8.95 19.60
N LEU A 163 -20.56 -10.16 20.02
CA LEU A 163 -19.59 -10.97 19.28
C LEU A 163 -20.34 -11.72 18.18
N GLU A 164 -20.10 -11.35 16.93
CA GLU A 164 -20.61 -12.09 15.79
C GLU A 164 -19.86 -13.42 15.60
N ASP A 165 -20.63 -14.45 15.27
CA ASP A 165 -20.13 -15.78 14.90
C ASP A 165 -19.40 -15.71 13.56
N ARG A 166 -18.16 -16.20 13.51
CA ARG A 166 -17.36 -16.18 12.28
C ARG A 166 -17.64 -17.44 11.47
N PRO A 167 -17.75 -17.35 10.14
CA PRO A 167 -17.83 -18.54 9.32
C PRO A 167 -16.52 -19.33 9.39
N PRO A 168 -16.56 -20.67 9.22
CA PRO A 168 -15.38 -21.51 9.30
C PRO A 168 -14.36 -21.18 8.20
N GLU A 169 -13.07 -21.34 8.47
CA GLU A 169 -12.02 -21.22 7.46
C GLU A 169 -11.76 -22.60 6.83
N VAL A 170 -11.73 -22.68 5.50
CA VAL A 170 -11.57 -23.95 4.77
C VAL A 170 -10.49 -23.82 3.71
N ARG A 171 -9.53 -24.76 3.71
CA ARG A 171 -8.43 -24.82 2.75
C ARG A 171 -8.16 -26.24 2.27
N ILE A 172 -7.75 -26.36 1.01
CA ILE A 172 -7.26 -27.62 0.45
C ILE A 172 -5.74 -27.64 0.64
N LEU A 173 -5.25 -28.70 1.27
CA LEU A 173 -3.84 -28.93 1.55
C LEU A 173 -3.14 -29.67 0.40
N LYS A 174 -3.83 -30.62 -0.23
CA LYS A 174 -3.31 -31.41 -1.35
C LYS A 174 -4.43 -31.75 -2.33
N PRO A 175 -4.22 -31.61 -3.65
CA PRO A 175 -3.27 -30.68 -4.24
C PRO A 175 -3.70 -29.24 -3.95
N ALA A 176 -2.78 -28.36 -3.53
CA ALA A 176 -3.08 -26.94 -3.31
C ALA A 176 -2.88 -26.09 -4.58
N THR A 177 -2.94 -26.72 -5.76
CA THR A 177 -2.73 -26.07 -7.06
C THR A 177 -3.45 -26.84 -8.15
N ASP A 178 -3.66 -26.18 -9.30
CA ASP A 178 -4.16 -26.82 -10.51
C ASP A 178 -3.18 -27.90 -10.98
N ARG A 179 -3.71 -29.05 -11.38
CA ARG A 179 -2.89 -30.21 -11.77
C ARG A 179 -3.38 -30.79 -13.09
N SER A 180 -2.46 -31.10 -13.98
CA SER A 180 -2.74 -31.94 -15.13
C SER A 180 -2.68 -33.41 -14.73
N VAL A 181 -3.69 -34.17 -15.12
CA VAL A 181 -3.89 -35.57 -14.71
C VAL A 181 -4.25 -36.44 -15.90
N THR A 182 -4.02 -37.73 -15.80
CA THR A 182 -4.46 -38.70 -16.81
C THR A 182 -5.82 -39.30 -16.45
N ARG A 183 -6.52 -39.89 -17.43
CA ARG A 183 -7.84 -40.51 -17.21
C ARG A 183 -7.82 -41.66 -16.19
N LEU A 184 -6.67 -42.31 -16.00
CA LEU A 184 -6.49 -43.47 -15.11
C LEU A 184 -5.79 -43.08 -13.80
N GLU A 185 -5.64 -41.79 -13.52
CA GLU A 185 -4.93 -41.33 -12.34
C GLU A 185 -5.86 -41.27 -11.12
N GLU A 186 -5.27 -41.50 -9.94
CA GLU A 186 -5.93 -41.32 -8.66
C GLU A 186 -5.40 -40.04 -8.00
N VAL A 187 -6.31 -39.14 -7.60
CA VAL A 187 -5.94 -37.87 -6.99
C VAL A 187 -6.37 -37.83 -5.53
N ASP A 188 -5.39 -37.85 -4.63
CA ASP A 188 -5.60 -37.65 -3.20
C ASP A 188 -5.91 -36.19 -2.90
N ILE A 189 -7.13 -35.93 -2.44
CA ILE A 189 -7.59 -34.62 -1.99
C ILE A 189 -7.59 -34.61 -0.46
N GLU A 190 -6.77 -33.73 0.13
CA GLU A 190 -6.72 -33.48 1.56
C GLU A 190 -7.12 -32.03 1.83
N ALA A 191 -8.06 -31.84 2.76
CA ALA A 191 -8.57 -30.53 3.12
C ALA A 191 -8.64 -30.37 4.64
N GLN A 192 -8.55 -29.12 5.07
CA GLN A 192 -8.60 -28.72 6.46
C GLN A 192 -9.67 -27.65 6.65
N ALA A 193 -10.45 -27.78 7.71
CA ALA A 193 -11.39 -26.75 8.16
C ALA A 193 -11.15 -26.40 9.63
N GLU A 194 -11.20 -25.11 9.93
CA GLU A 194 -11.00 -24.55 11.26
C GLU A 194 -12.16 -23.61 11.61
N ASP A 195 -12.65 -23.70 12.84
CA ASP A 195 -13.77 -22.91 13.36
C ASP A 195 -13.53 -22.60 14.85
N ASP A 196 -13.98 -21.45 15.31
CA ASP A 196 -13.83 -20.99 16.70
C ASP A 196 -14.62 -21.82 17.70
N TYR A 197 -15.73 -22.43 17.28
CA TYR A 197 -16.58 -23.25 18.13
C TYR A 197 -16.73 -24.70 17.66
N GLY A 198 -16.32 -24.99 16.42
CA GLY A 198 -16.12 -26.33 15.89
C GLY A 198 -16.93 -26.64 14.64
N VAL A 199 -16.38 -27.56 13.83
CA VAL A 199 -16.93 -27.96 12.54
C VAL A 199 -17.94 -29.11 12.70
N ASP A 200 -19.13 -28.97 12.14
CA ASP A 200 -20.17 -30.02 12.12
C ASP A 200 -19.99 -30.99 10.95
N ARG A 201 -19.73 -30.43 9.75
CA ARG A 201 -19.64 -31.19 8.51
C ARG A 201 -18.57 -30.60 7.57
N LEU A 202 -17.88 -31.49 6.87
CA LEU A 202 -16.95 -31.17 5.80
C LEU A 202 -17.31 -32.00 4.56
N ASP A 203 -17.59 -31.32 3.45
CA ASP A 203 -17.98 -31.94 2.17
C ASP A 203 -16.96 -31.57 1.09
N LEU A 204 -16.47 -32.56 0.35
CA LEU A 204 -15.82 -32.33 -0.95
C LEU A 204 -16.90 -32.17 -2.01
N VAL A 205 -16.85 -31.08 -2.75
CA VAL A 205 -17.75 -30.82 -3.88
C VAL A 205 -16.93 -30.79 -5.15
N TYR A 206 -17.33 -31.56 -6.16
CA TYR A 206 -16.68 -31.55 -7.46
C TYR A 206 -17.68 -31.57 -8.60
N SER A 207 -17.29 -30.98 -9.72
CA SER A 207 -18.06 -30.93 -10.96
C SER A 207 -17.19 -31.37 -12.12
N VAL A 208 -17.76 -32.19 -13.00
CA VAL A 208 -17.12 -32.64 -14.24
C VAL A 208 -17.67 -31.81 -15.37
N ARG A 209 -16.81 -31.12 -16.14
CA ARG A 209 -17.22 -30.31 -17.31
C ARG A 209 -18.19 -29.16 -16.99
N GLY A 210 -18.21 -28.67 -15.74
CA GLY A 210 -19.17 -27.64 -15.30
C GLY A 210 -20.62 -28.16 -15.17
N ALA A 211 -20.83 -29.48 -15.10
CA ALA A 211 -22.12 -30.09 -14.83
C ALA A 211 -22.56 -29.88 -13.36
N ALA A 212 -23.70 -30.47 -12.98
CA ALA A 212 -24.20 -30.37 -11.61
C ALA A 212 -23.20 -30.90 -10.57
N ASP A 213 -23.07 -30.16 -9.47
CA ASP A 213 -22.19 -30.46 -8.34
C ASP A 213 -22.48 -31.85 -7.75
N LYS A 214 -21.43 -32.66 -7.59
CA LYS A 214 -21.45 -33.91 -6.83
C LYS A 214 -20.82 -33.67 -5.46
N VAL A 215 -21.49 -34.15 -4.41
CA VAL A 215 -21.09 -33.92 -3.01
C VAL A 215 -20.65 -35.23 -2.37
N VAL A 216 -19.42 -35.26 -1.85
CA VAL A 216 -18.85 -36.38 -1.12
C VAL A 216 -18.56 -35.94 0.31
N PRO A 217 -19.27 -36.49 1.32
CA PRO A 217 -19.00 -36.20 2.72
C PRO A 217 -17.62 -36.73 3.13
N LEU A 218 -16.79 -35.88 3.74
CA LEU A 218 -15.50 -36.27 4.29
C LEU A 218 -15.64 -36.75 5.74
N GLU A 219 -14.96 -37.83 6.09
CA GLU A 219 -14.93 -38.33 7.47
C GLU A 219 -14.09 -37.39 8.35
N ILE A 220 -14.72 -36.79 9.35
CA ILE A 220 -14.09 -35.85 10.29
C ILE A 220 -14.51 -36.12 11.73
N ALA A 221 -13.64 -35.76 12.68
CA ALA A 221 -13.98 -35.70 14.10
C ALA A 221 -14.90 -34.50 14.37
N ARG A 222 -16.21 -34.71 14.28
CA ARG A 222 -17.22 -33.66 14.47
C ARG A 222 -17.01 -32.90 15.78
N ARG A 223 -17.34 -31.60 15.79
CA ARG A 223 -17.25 -30.70 16.94
C ARG A 223 -15.82 -30.38 17.40
N SER A 224 -14.82 -30.68 16.59
CA SER A 224 -13.44 -30.23 16.83
C SER A 224 -13.26 -28.85 16.20
N SER A 225 -12.45 -27.98 16.82
CA SER A 225 -12.12 -26.65 16.30
C SER A 225 -11.24 -26.70 15.05
N ALA A 226 -10.51 -27.79 14.83
CA ALA A 226 -9.75 -28.05 13.61
C ALA A 226 -9.97 -29.50 13.18
N VAL A 227 -10.32 -29.70 11.92
CA VAL A 227 -10.54 -31.03 11.33
C VAL A 227 -9.82 -31.14 9.99
N ASN A 228 -9.26 -32.33 9.73
CA ASN A 228 -8.70 -32.69 8.44
C ASN A 228 -9.54 -33.81 7.83
N GLY A 229 -9.92 -33.67 6.56
CA GLY A 229 -10.59 -34.70 5.78
C GLY A 229 -9.73 -35.08 4.58
N ARG A 230 -9.74 -36.37 4.22
CA ARG A 230 -9.08 -36.89 3.02
C ARG A 230 -10.05 -37.71 2.19
N HIS A 231 -9.96 -37.59 0.87
CA HIS A 231 -10.67 -38.42 -0.07
C HIS A 231 -9.84 -38.62 -1.34
N THR A 232 -9.83 -39.83 -1.88
CA THR A 232 -9.16 -40.14 -3.15
C THR A 232 -10.18 -40.15 -4.27
N LEU A 233 -9.98 -39.28 -5.26
CA LEU A 233 -10.83 -39.20 -6.44
C LEU A 233 -10.28 -40.13 -7.52
N PHE A 234 -11.05 -41.16 -7.88
CA PHE A 234 -10.74 -42.09 -8.97
C PHE A 234 -11.26 -41.50 -10.28
N LEU A 235 -10.37 -41.06 -11.17
CA LEU A 235 -10.78 -40.41 -12.42
C LEU A 235 -11.38 -41.39 -13.44
N GLU A 236 -11.06 -42.68 -13.31
CA GLU A 236 -11.60 -43.74 -14.16
C GLU A 236 -13.12 -43.87 -14.05
N ASP A 237 -13.68 -43.64 -12.85
CA ASP A 237 -15.11 -43.70 -12.58
C ASP A 237 -15.89 -42.49 -13.12
N LEU A 238 -15.18 -41.44 -13.52
CA LEU A 238 -15.77 -40.17 -13.96
C LEU A 238 -15.96 -40.06 -15.48
N ASP A 239 -15.57 -41.09 -16.25
CA ASP A 239 -15.64 -41.17 -17.72
C ASP A 239 -15.10 -39.90 -18.42
N VAL A 240 -14.02 -39.34 -17.88
CA VAL A 240 -13.42 -38.11 -18.40
C VAL A 240 -12.59 -38.37 -19.66
N GLN A 241 -12.67 -37.46 -20.63
CA GLN A 241 -11.90 -37.56 -21.88
C GLN A 241 -10.76 -36.52 -21.90
N PRO A 242 -9.68 -36.74 -22.68
CA PRO A 242 -8.66 -35.72 -22.88
C PRO A 242 -9.24 -34.39 -23.38
N GLY A 243 -8.94 -33.29 -22.68
CA GLY A 243 -9.51 -31.97 -22.91
C GLY A 243 -10.67 -31.61 -21.98
N ASP A 244 -11.18 -32.56 -21.18
CA ASP A 244 -12.11 -32.26 -20.09
C ASP A 244 -11.36 -31.80 -18.83
N PHE A 245 -12.10 -31.18 -17.90
CA PHE A 245 -11.59 -30.83 -16.58
C PHE A 245 -12.58 -31.20 -15.47
N ILE A 246 -12.05 -31.34 -14.26
CA ILE A 246 -12.80 -31.50 -13.03
C ILE A 246 -12.51 -30.28 -12.16
N SER A 247 -13.54 -29.50 -11.82
CA SER A 247 -13.41 -28.47 -10.79
C SER A 247 -13.78 -29.06 -9.44
N TYR A 248 -13.04 -28.71 -8.40
CA TYR A 248 -13.33 -29.17 -7.05
C TYR A 248 -13.04 -28.08 -6.01
N TYR A 249 -13.83 -28.10 -4.94
CA TYR A 249 -13.69 -27.26 -3.77
C TYR A 249 -14.21 -28.00 -2.55
N VAL A 250 -13.87 -27.54 -1.36
CA VAL A 250 -14.34 -28.11 -0.11
C VAL A 250 -15.22 -27.11 0.61
N ARG A 251 -16.26 -27.63 1.27
CA ARG A 251 -17.27 -26.85 1.96
C ARG A 251 -17.42 -27.33 3.39
N ALA A 252 -17.28 -26.42 4.34
CA ALA A 252 -17.48 -26.71 5.75
C ALA A 252 -18.74 -26.02 6.27
N ARG A 253 -19.38 -26.68 7.22
CA ARG A 253 -20.52 -26.13 7.97
C ARG A 253 -20.16 -26.10 9.45
N ASP A 254 -20.40 -24.95 10.07
CA ASP A 254 -20.21 -24.78 11.50
C ASP A 254 -21.23 -25.58 12.31
N LEU A 255 -20.96 -25.72 13.60
CA LEU A 255 -21.93 -26.26 14.54
C LEU A 255 -23.08 -25.28 14.73
N THR A 256 -24.31 -25.72 14.45
CA THR A 256 -25.52 -24.89 14.61
C THR A 256 -25.76 -24.52 16.09
N ARG A 257 -25.84 -23.23 16.41
CA ARG A 257 -25.99 -22.73 17.80
C ARG A 257 -27.18 -21.78 17.97
N GLY A 258 -28.38 -22.24 17.64
CA GLY A 258 -29.64 -21.46 17.80
C GLY A 258 -29.89 -20.42 16.70
N THR A 259 -28.86 -20.08 15.91
CA THR A 259 -28.94 -19.33 14.65
C THR A 259 -28.83 -20.27 13.44
N ARG A 260 -29.00 -19.73 12.22
CA ARG A 260 -28.73 -20.51 11.00
C ARG A 260 -27.22 -20.81 10.96
N PRO A 261 -26.82 -22.06 10.67
CA PRO A 261 -25.42 -22.41 10.56
C PRO A 261 -24.76 -21.70 9.40
N ASN A 262 -23.52 -21.25 9.60
CA ASN A 262 -22.71 -20.67 8.55
C ASN A 262 -22.05 -21.77 7.72
N GLU A 263 -21.98 -21.50 6.42
CA GLU A 263 -21.32 -22.35 5.45
C GLU A 263 -20.15 -21.57 4.84
N ALA A 264 -18.99 -22.21 4.74
CA ALA A 264 -17.82 -21.63 4.10
C ALA A 264 -17.26 -22.57 3.04
N ARG A 265 -16.63 -21.99 2.02
CA ARG A 265 -16.09 -22.70 0.85
C ARG A 265 -14.61 -22.37 0.67
N SER A 266 -13.81 -23.35 0.25
CA SER A 266 -12.41 -23.16 -0.09
C SER A 266 -12.23 -22.39 -1.41
N ASP A 267 -10.98 -22.14 -1.81
CA ASP A 267 -10.69 -21.82 -3.20
C ASP A 267 -11.08 -23.00 -4.11
N ILE A 268 -11.37 -22.68 -5.38
CA ILE A 268 -11.67 -23.65 -6.43
C ILE A 268 -10.38 -24.04 -7.15
N PHE A 269 -10.19 -25.32 -7.42
CA PHE A 269 -9.05 -25.86 -8.15
C PHE A 269 -9.51 -26.72 -9.33
N PHE A 270 -8.63 -26.86 -10.33
CA PHE A 270 -8.91 -27.59 -11.56
C PHE A 270 -7.96 -28.77 -11.76
N LEU A 271 -8.53 -29.93 -12.08
CA LEU A 271 -7.82 -31.09 -12.59
C LEU A 271 -8.06 -31.17 -14.10
N GLU A 272 -7.02 -30.93 -14.89
CA GLU A 272 -7.10 -30.97 -16.37
C GLU A 272 -6.73 -32.35 -16.90
N VAL A 273 -7.62 -32.97 -17.67
CA VAL A 273 -7.37 -34.29 -18.21
C VAL A 273 -6.58 -34.19 -19.51
N LYS A 274 -5.31 -34.58 -19.49
CA LYS A 274 -4.43 -34.58 -20.68
C LYS A 274 -4.29 -35.99 -21.27
N PRO A 275 -4.09 -36.12 -22.60
CA PRO A 275 -3.86 -37.41 -23.21
C PRO A 275 -2.48 -37.96 -22.84
N TYR A 276 -2.41 -39.26 -22.56
CA TYR A 276 -1.20 -39.96 -22.09
C TYR A 276 0.01 -39.81 -23.03
N GLU A 277 -0.22 -39.71 -24.35
CA GLU A 277 0.85 -39.65 -25.36
C GLU A 277 1.62 -38.31 -25.40
N GLN A 278 1.05 -37.22 -24.86
CA GLN A 278 1.64 -35.88 -24.98
C GLN A 278 2.77 -35.57 -23.99
N GLU A 279 2.82 -36.19 -22.80
CA GLU A 279 3.97 -36.02 -21.88
C GLU A 279 5.27 -36.56 -22.50
N PHE A 280 5.19 -37.62 -23.31
CA PHE A 280 6.35 -38.26 -23.93
C PHE A 280 6.91 -37.48 -25.13
N ALA A 281 6.05 -36.78 -25.89
CA ALA A 281 6.47 -36.01 -27.08
C ALA A 281 7.16 -34.68 -26.69
N LEU A 282 6.64 -33.96 -25.69
CA LEU A 282 7.26 -32.71 -25.20
C LEU A 282 8.63 -32.94 -24.54
N ALA A 283 8.83 -34.09 -23.90
CA ALA A 283 10.10 -34.43 -23.25
C ALA A 283 11.24 -34.74 -24.24
N GLN A 284 10.93 -35.08 -25.49
CA GLN A 284 11.94 -35.37 -26.53
C GLN A 284 12.21 -34.18 -27.47
N SER A 285 11.32 -33.18 -27.51
CA SER A 285 11.42 -32.03 -28.44
C SER A 285 12.10 -30.78 -27.87
N GLN A 286 12.74 -30.86 -26.69
CA GLN A 286 13.40 -29.71 -26.05
C GLN A 286 14.71 -29.25 -26.75
N GLY A 287 14.98 -29.77 -27.96
CA GLY A 287 16.04 -29.31 -28.84
C GLY A 287 15.50 -28.94 -30.22
N GLY A 288 15.02 -27.70 -30.39
CA GLY A 288 14.78 -27.13 -31.72
C GLY A 288 13.67 -26.08 -31.78
N MET A 289 14.09 -24.80 -31.94
CA MET A 289 13.35 -23.63 -32.46
C MET A 289 11.93 -23.33 -31.92
N PRO A 290 11.72 -22.16 -31.26
CA PRO A 290 10.37 -21.69 -30.90
C PRO A 290 9.62 -21.21 -32.15
N GLY A 291 8.65 -22.01 -32.61
CA GLY A 291 7.68 -21.63 -33.65
C GLY A 291 6.50 -20.86 -33.06
N GLY A 292 6.37 -19.58 -33.42
CA GLY A 292 5.43 -18.62 -32.82
C GLY A 292 3.95 -18.74 -33.21
N GLY A 293 3.31 -19.89 -32.94
CA GLY A 293 1.85 -20.06 -33.09
C GLY A 293 1.13 -20.67 -31.89
N GLN A 294 1.87 -21.03 -30.84
CA GLN A 294 1.41 -21.93 -29.77
C GLN A 294 0.78 -21.20 -28.57
N SER A 295 0.80 -19.87 -28.53
CA SER A 295 0.42 -19.08 -27.35
C SER A 295 -1.03 -18.61 -27.31
N SER A 296 -1.72 -18.40 -28.44
CA SER A 296 -2.99 -17.65 -28.41
C SER A 296 -4.16 -18.36 -27.73
N VAL A 297 -4.33 -19.68 -27.92
CA VAL A 297 -5.44 -20.43 -27.29
C VAL A 297 -5.13 -20.77 -25.84
N ASP A 298 -3.85 -21.05 -25.52
CA ASP A 298 -3.38 -21.33 -24.16
C ASP A 298 -3.57 -20.08 -23.27
N ASP A 299 -3.33 -18.89 -23.83
CA ASP A 299 -3.58 -17.60 -23.16
C ASP A 299 -5.09 -17.38 -22.88
N LEU A 300 -5.97 -17.79 -23.79
CA LEU A 300 -7.44 -17.68 -23.60
C LEU A 300 -7.94 -18.62 -22.51
N VAL A 301 -7.45 -19.86 -22.46
CA VAL A 301 -7.78 -20.82 -21.39
C VAL A 301 -7.34 -20.29 -20.03
N THR A 302 -6.10 -19.77 -19.96
CA THR A 302 -5.55 -19.20 -18.72
C THR A 302 -6.38 -18.00 -18.27
N ALA A 303 -6.70 -17.08 -19.18
CA ALA A 303 -7.55 -15.93 -18.88
C ALA A 303 -8.96 -16.34 -18.41
N GLN A 304 -9.56 -17.37 -19.03
CA GLN A 304 -10.88 -17.85 -18.60
C GLN A 304 -10.85 -18.44 -17.19
N LYS A 305 -9.81 -19.20 -16.85
CA LYS A 305 -9.62 -19.70 -15.49
C LYS A 305 -9.48 -18.57 -14.48
N GLU A 306 -8.71 -17.53 -14.81
CA GLU A 306 -8.56 -16.36 -13.94
C GLU A 306 -9.91 -15.67 -13.70
N VAL A 307 -10.76 -15.55 -14.73
CA VAL A 307 -12.12 -15.03 -14.58
C VAL A 307 -12.96 -15.92 -13.66
N VAL A 308 -12.98 -17.24 -13.89
CA VAL A 308 -13.72 -18.18 -13.02
C VAL A 308 -13.28 -18.07 -11.56
N VAL A 309 -11.96 -18.03 -11.31
CA VAL A 309 -11.39 -17.89 -9.96
C VAL A 309 -11.76 -16.52 -9.36
N ALA A 310 -11.76 -15.46 -10.15
CA ALA A 310 -12.18 -14.13 -9.70
C ALA A 310 -13.67 -14.10 -9.33
N THR A 311 -14.55 -14.62 -10.20
CA THR A 311 -15.99 -14.74 -9.94
C THR A 311 -16.25 -15.61 -8.70
N TRP A 312 -15.52 -16.71 -8.55
CA TRP A 312 -15.61 -17.58 -7.36
C TRP A 312 -15.23 -16.86 -6.08
N LYS A 313 -14.12 -16.11 -6.08
CA LYS A 313 -13.67 -15.33 -4.92
C LYS A 313 -14.68 -14.23 -4.56
N LEU A 314 -15.31 -13.60 -5.54
CA LEU A 314 -16.37 -12.61 -5.32
C LEU A 314 -17.64 -13.25 -4.75
N ASP A 315 -18.06 -14.41 -5.25
CA ASP A 315 -19.20 -15.16 -4.74
C ASP A 315 -18.96 -15.59 -3.28
N ARG A 316 -17.78 -16.16 -2.99
CA ARG A 316 -17.38 -16.54 -1.63
C ARG A 316 -17.39 -15.33 -0.69
N ARG A 317 -16.80 -14.21 -1.09
CA ARG A 317 -16.77 -12.98 -0.26
C ARG A 317 -18.19 -12.48 0.02
N ALA A 318 -19.08 -12.53 -0.98
CA ALA A 318 -20.47 -12.12 -0.82
C ALA A 318 -21.21 -13.04 0.17
N GLN A 319 -20.92 -14.35 0.18
CA GLN A 319 -21.47 -15.30 1.15
C GLN A 319 -20.96 -15.05 2.58
N THR A 320 -19.65 -14.84 2.74
CA THR A 320 -19.03 -14.51 4.04
C THR A 320 -19.55 -13.19 4.61
N ALA A 321 -19.76 -12.18 3.77
CA ALA A 321 -20.22 -10.85 4.19
C ALA A 321 -21.76 -10.72 4.27
N LYS A 322 -22.49 -11.83 4.49
CA LYS A 322 -23.96 -11.86 4.62
C LYS A 322 -24.70 -11.12 3.47
N GLY A 323 -24.16 -11.14 2.26
CA GLY A 323 -24.76 -10.53 1.07
C GLY A 323 -24.25 -9.13 0.72
N ALA A 324 -23.28 -8.56 1.45
CA ALA A 324 -22.61 -7.33 1.02
C ALA A 324 -21.74 -7.61 -0.22
N LYS A 325 -22.21 -7.15 -1.39
CA LYS A 325 -21.55 -7.34 -2.69
C LYS A 325 -20.77 -6.09 -3.09
N SER A 326 -19.52 -6.25 -3.49
CA SER A 326 -18.76 -5.18 -4.13
C SER A 326 -19.20 -5.05 -5.58
N GLU A 327 -20.18 -4.17 -5.84
CA GLU A 327 -20.72 -3.94 -7.18
C GLU A 327 -19.64 -3.55 -8.19
N GLN A 328 -18.66 -2.73 -7.76
CA GLN A 328 -17.55 -2.32 -8.60
C GLN A 328 -16.66 -3.50 -9.02
N ASP A 329 -16.37 -4.43 -8.10
CA ASP A 329 -15.52 -5.59 -8.41
C ASP A 329 -16.25 -6.54 -9.36
N ILE A 330 -17.55 -6.79 -9.15
CA ILE A 330 -18.35 -7.64 -10.04
C ILE A 330 -18.39 -7.04 -11.46
N ARG A 331 -18.62 -5.73 -11.59
CA ARG A 331 -18.58 -5.04 -12.89
C ARG A 331 -17.18 -5.01 -13.52
N SER A 332 -16.11 -5.15 -12.74
CA SER A 332 -14.75 -5.28 -13.28
C SER A 332 -14.53 -6.65 -13.91
N VAL A 333 -15.01 -7.71 -13.26
CA VAL A 333 -14.97 -9.08 -13.80
C VAL A 333 -15.88 -9.21 -15.02
N ALA A 334 -17.08 -8.60 -15.00
CA ALA A 334 -17.96 -8.55 -16.17
C ALA A 334 -17.29 -7.95 -17.41
N ARG A 335 -16.53 -6.86 -17.23
CA ARG A 335 -15.75 -6.23 -18.30
C ARG A 335 -14.60 -7.12 -18.77
N ALA A 336 -13.89 -7.77 -17.85
CA ALA A 336 -12.81 -8.70 -18.20
C ALA A 336 -13.34 -9.89 -19.02
N GLU A 337 -14.50 -10.45 -18.65
CA GLU A 337 -15.16 -11.53 -19.40
C GLU A 337 -15.63 -11.04 -20.78
N ALA A 338 -16.17 -9.82 -20.90
CA ALA A 338 -16.57 -9.25 -22.19
C ALA A 338 -15.36 -9.01 -23.13
N GLU A 339 -14.24 -8.53 -22.58
CA GLU A 339 -12.99 -8.38 -23.32
C GLU A 339 -12.40 -9.74 -23.73
N LEU A 340 -12.47 -10.73 -22.85
CA LEU A 340 -12.03 -12.10 -23.14
C LEU A 340 -12.87 -12.74 -24.25
N ARG A 341 -14.20 -12.64 -24.16
CA ARG A 341 -15.12 -13.06 -25.22
C ARG A 341 -14.74 -12.44 -26.57
N THR A 342 -14.48 -11.14 -26.61
CA THR A 342 -14.07 -10.45 -27.85
C THR A 342 -12.77 -11.03 -28.41
N ARG A 343 -11.79 -11.36 -27.54
CA ARG A 343 -10.54 -12.02 -27.96
C ARG A 343 -10.77 -13.44 -28.48
N VAL A 344 -11.68 -14.20 -27.87
CA VAL A 344 -12.08 -15.53 -28.36
C VAL A 344 -12.69 -15.43 -29.77
N GLU A 345 -13.63 -14.50 -29.99
CA GLU A 345 -14.27 -14.26 -31.29
C GLU A 345 -13.25 -13.84 -32.37
N GLN A 346 -12.29 -12.98 -32.04
CA GLN A 346 -11.20 -12.57 -32.93
C GLN A 346 -10.29 -13.75 -33.29
N THR A 347 -9.94 -14.56 -32.28
CA THR A 347 -9.08 -15.73 -32.46
C THR A 347 -9.77 -16.77 -33.34
N ALA A 348 -11.06 -17.08 -33.07
CA ALA A 348 -11.88 -17.95 -33.92
C ALA A 348 -11.97 -17.44 -35.36
N SER A 349 -12.15 -16.13 -35.55
CA SER A 349 -12.19 -15.50 -36.88
C SER A 349 -10.85 -15.63 -37.63
N SER A 350 -9.72 -15.58 -36.93
CA SER A 350 -8.40 -15.79 -37.54
C SER A 350 -8.19 -17.23 -38.03
N PHE A 351 -8.74 -18.22 -37.30
CA PHE A 351 -8.76 -19.61 -37.75
C PHE A 351 -9.59 -19.76 -39.02
N ARG A 352 -10.77 -19.12 -39.08
CA ARG A 352 -11.63 -19.06 -40.27
C ARG A 352 -10.94 -18.41 -41.47
N GLU A 353 -10.21 -17.31 -41.29
CA GLU A 353 -9.47 -16.67 -42.38
C GLU A 353 -8.33 -17.55 -42.89
N SER A 354 -7.67 -18.29 -41.99
CA SER A 354 -6.58 -19.21 -42.35
C SER A 354 -7.05 -20.40 -43.18
N THR A 355 -8.31 -20.83 -43.03
CA THR A 355 -8.91 -21.93 -43.81
C THR A 355 -9.56 -21.47 -45.11
N MET A 356 -10.10 -20.25 -45.18
CA MET A 356 -10.69 -19.70 -46.40
C MET A 356 -9.68 -19.15 -47.42
N ARG A 357 -8.37 -19.17 -47.12
CA ARG A 357 -7.32 -18.71 -48.06
C ARG A 357 -7.15 -19.72 -49.21
N ASP A 358 -7.93 -19.48 -50.27
CA ASP A 358 -8.06 -20.27 -51.51
C ASP A 358 -6.72 -20.92 -52.00
N PRO A 359 -6.64 -22.27 -52.06
CA PRO A 359 -5.45 -22.98 -52.55
C PRO A 359 -5.09 -22.68 -54.01
N ARG A 360 -6.00 -22.07 -54.79
CA ARG A 360 -5.77 -21.74 -56.21
C ARG A 360 -4.80 -20.58 -56.44
N LYS A 361 -4.37 -19.86 -55.38
CA LYS A 361 -3.31 -18.83 -55.48
C LYS A 361 -1.89 -19.36 -55.26
N ARG A 362 -1.67 -20.67 -55.13
CA ARG A 362 -0.34 -21.27 -55.28
C ARG A 362 -0.01 -21.36 -56.77
N GLN A 363 0.74 -20.38 -57.29
CA GLN A 363 1.33 -20.48 -58.63
C GLN A 363 2.19 -21.76 -58.70
N PRO A 364 1.93 -22.68 -59.64
CA PRO A 364 2.81 -23.82 -59.86
C PRO A 364 4.06 -23.32 -60.59
N GLN A 365 5.15 -23.15 -59.85
CA GLN A 365 6.46 -22.98 -60.47
C GLN A 365 6.82 -24.31 -61.13
N ARG A 366 6.72 -24.37 -62.46
CA ARG A 366 7.07 -25.51 -63.30
C ARG A 366 8.54 -25.91 -63.05
N GLY A 367 8.74 -26.91 -62.20
CA GLY A 367 9.96 -27.71 -62.10
C GLY A 367 9.69 -29.11 -62.64
N ARG A 368 10.45 -29.50 -63.68
CA ARG A 368 10.37 -30.79 -64.38
C ARG A 368 11.09 -31.86 -63.55
N GLY A 369 10.38 -32.91 -63.13
CA GLY A 369 10.98 -34.13 -62.53
C GLY A 369 10.09 -34.71 -61.43
N GLY A 370 9.55 -35.91 -61.65
CA GLY A 370 8.42 -36.43 -60.88
C GLY A 370 8.71 -37.10 -59.53
N GLN A 371 7.64 -37.25 -58.76
CA GLN A 371 7.38 -38.34 -57.81
C GLN A 371 5.85 -38.36 -57.50
N PRO A 372 5.25 -39.49 -57.10
CA PRO A 372 3.82 -39.58 -56.80
C PRO A 372 3.49 -38.74 -55.58
N THR A 373 2.53 -37.83 -55.71
CA THR A 373 1.99 -37.04 -54.58
C THR A 373 1.18 -37.94 -53.65
N PRO A 374 1.33 -37.84 -52.31
CA PRO A 374 0.43 -38.51 -51.36
C PRO A 374 -1.02 -38.05 -51.58
N PRO A 375 -2.03 -38.87 -51.22
CA PRO A 375 -3.42 -38.44 -51.29
C PRO A 375 -3.62 -37.16 -50.45
N PRO A 376 -4.39 -36.17 -50.93
CA PRO A 376 -4.70 -35.00 -50.14
C PRO A 376 -5.42 -35.42 -48.84
N PRO A 377 -5.16 -34.74 -47.70
CA PRO A 377 -5.98 -34.92 -46.51
C PRO A 377 -7.45 -34.63 -46.84
N PRO A 378 -8.42 -35.22 -46.11
CA PRO A 378 -9.84 -35.07 -46.43
C PRO A 378 -10.20 -33.58 -46.52
N GLU A 379 -10.58 -33.15 -47.72
CA GLU A 379 -11.06 -31.79 -47.97
C GLU A 379 -12.37 -31.61 -47.19
N LEU A 380 -12.38 -30.68 -46.24
CA LEU A 380 -13.60 -30.19 -45.60
C LEU A 380 -14.55 -29.71 -46.70
N LYS A 381 -15.81 -30.15 -46.68
CA LYS A 381 -16.79 -29.73 -47.69
C LYS A 381 -17.07 -28.23 -47.53
N ALA A 382 -17.42 -27.56 -48.62
CA ALA A 382 -17.82 -26.16 -48.59
C ALA A 382 -19.01 -25.96 -47.63
N GLY A 383 -18.77 -25.31 -46.49
CA GLY A 383 -19.74 -25.08 -45.42
C GLY A 383 -19.42 -25.74 -44.08
N GLU A 384 -18.41 -26.61 -43.99
CA GLU A 384 -17.96 -27.21 -42.73
C GLU A 384 -16.89 -26.33 -42.07
N THR A 385 -17.21 -25.77 -40.90
CA THR A 385 -16.28 -25.08 -40.00
C THR A 385 -15.34 -26.09 -39.34
N LEU A 386 -14.19 -25.62 -38.86
CA LEU A 386 -13.30 -26.49 -38.10
C LEU A 386 -13.89 -26.80 -36.72
N PRO A 387 -13.69 -28.01 -36.16
CA PRO A 387 -14.12 -28.33 -34.80
C PRO A 387 -13.64 -27.32 -33.75
N GLU A 388 -12.44 -26.76 -33.91
CA GLU A 388 -11.92 -25.77 -32.95
C GLU A 388 -12.62 -24.42 -33.05
N GLU A 389 -13.06 -24.04 -34.26
CA GLU A 389 -13.81 -22.81 -34.48
C GLU A 389 -15.21 -22.92 -33.86
N ASP A 390 -15.86 -24.06 -33.98
CA ASP A 390 -17.17 -24.32 -33.39
C ASP A 390 -17.08 -24.28 -31.85
N HIS A 391 -16.04 -24.89 -31.29
CA HIS A 391 -15.79 -24.83 -29.85
C HIS A 391 -15.51 -23.42 -29.36
N MET A 392 -14.69 -22.62 -30.05
CA MET A 392 -14.46 -21.22 -29.67
C MET A 392 -15.73 -20.35 -29.82
N THR A 393 -16.57 -20.63 -30.82
CA THR A 393 -17.85 -19.92 -31.01
C THR A 393 -18.84 -20.26 -29.89
N ALA A 394 -18.91 -21.54 -29.49
CA ALA A 394 -19.71 -21.98 -28.34
C ALA A 394 -19.19 -21.36 -27.03
N ALA A 395 -17.87 -21.28 -26.84
CA ALA A 395 -17.26 -20.61 -25.69
C ALA A 395 -17.68 -19.13 -25.63
N ALA A 396 -17.60 -18.41 -26.75
CA ALA A 396 -18.00 -17.00 -26.81
C ALA A 396 -19.50 -16.78 -26.50
N ALA A 397 -20.37 -17.72 -26.88
CA ALA A 397 -21.79 -17.67 -26.53
C ALA A 397 -22.01 -17.85 -25.02
N ALA A 398 -21.36 -18.85 -24.41
CA ALA A 398 -21.42 -19.09 -22.97
C ALA A 398 -20.86 -17.89 -22.16
N MET A 399 -19.72 -17.32 -22.58
CA MET A 399 -19.19 -16.07 -22.01
C MET A 399 -20.19 -14.91 -22.14
N GLY A 400 -20.92 -14.84 -23.25
CA GLY A 400 -22.00 -13.85 -23.43
C GLY A 400 -23.10 -13.98 -22.38
N HIS A 401 -23.50 -15.20 -22.04
CA HIS A 401 -24.46 -15.45 -20.96
C HIS A 401 -23.88 -15.11 -19.58
N ALA A 402 -22.60 -15.43 -19.34
CA ALA A 402 -21.90 -15.06 -18.11
C ALA A 402 -21.86 -13.53 -17.91
N VAL A 403 -21.51 -12.76 -18.94
CA VAL A 403 -21.48 -11.29 -18.88
C VAL A 403 -22.85 -10.72 -18.49
N VAL A 404 -23.95 -11.22 -19.07
CA VAL A 404 -25.30 -10.78 -18.71
C VAL A 404 -25.64 -11.05 -17.25
N SER A 405 -25.24 -12.22 -16.73
CA SER A 405 -25.43 -12.57 -15.31
C SER A 405 -24.57 -11.71 -14.38
N LEU A 406 -23.31 -11.43 -14.75
CA LEU A 406 -22.40 -10.59 -13.99
C LEU A 406 -22.84 -9.12 -13.96
N ASP A 407 -23.30 -8.58 -15.10
CA ASP A 407 -23.90 -7.24 -15.17
C ASP A 407 -25.17 -7.14 -14.30
N GLY A 408 -25.91 -8.24 -14.17
CA GLY A 408 -27.03 -8.39 -13.23
C GLY A 408 -26.63 -8.60 -11.76
N LEU A 409 -25.33 -8.55 -11.42
CA LEU A 409 -24.77 -8.81 -10.08
C LEU A 409 -25.06 -10.22 -9.54
N LYS A 410 -25.21 -11.18 -10.44
CA LYS A 410 -25.50 -12.60 -10.13
C LYS A 410 -24.28 -13.47 -10.41
N THR A 411 -23.31 -13.43 -9.50
CA THR A 411 -22.09 -14.27 -9.55
C THR A 411 -22.41 -15.77 -9.58
N THR A 412 -23.41 -16.19 -8.81
CA THR A 412 -23.83 -17.61 -8.73
C THR A 412 -24.41 -18.13 -10.05
N ASP A 413 -25.14 -17.29 -10.80
CA ASP A 413 -25.71 -17.66 -12.10
C ASP A 413 -24.67 -17.56 -13.24
N ALA A 414 -23.61 -16.77 -13.06
CA ALA A 414 -22.53 -16.60 -14.02
C ALA A 414 -21.53 -17.77 -14.01
N LEU A 415 -21.15 -18.27 -12.83
CA LEU A 415 -20.15 -19.33 -12.66
C LEU A 415 -20.37 -20.58 -13.55
N PRO A 416 -21.58 -21.15 -13.65
CA PRO A 416 -21.80 -22.31 -14.54
C PRO A 416 -21.52 -21.99 -16.01
N GLN A 417 -21.86 -20.78 -16.47
CA GLN A 417 -21.64 -20.34 -17.84
C GLN A 417 -20.15 -20.11 -18.13
N GLU A 418 -19.40 -19.56 -17.17
CA GLU A 418 -17.94 -19.39 -17.28
C GLU A 418 -17.21 -20.76 -17.32
N LEU A 419 -17.67 -21.74 -16.53
CA LEU A 419 -17.14 -23.11 -16.54
C LEU A 419 -17.46 -23.85 -17.84
N GLU A 420 -18.64 -23.62 -18.42
CA GLU A 420 -19.02 -24.14 -19.73
C GLU A 420 -18.13 -23.54 -20.83
N ALA A 421 -17.88 -22.22 -20.79
CA ALA A 421 -16.96 -21.55 -21.71
C ALA A 421 -15.53 -22.12 -21.60
N LEU A 422 -15.04 -22.35 -20.38
CA LEU A 422 -13.73 -22.95 -20.14
C LEU A 422 -13.63 -24.35 -20.75
N ASN A 423 -14.67 -25.17 -20.62
CA ASN A 423 -14.72 -26.51 -21.22
C ASN A 423 -14.56 -26.45 -22.74
N HIS A 424 -15.29 -25.54 -23.38
CA HIS A 424 -15.20 -25.34 -24.81
C HIS A 424 -13.82 -24.86 -25.26
N LEU A 425 -13.18 -23.95 -24.52
CA LEU A 425 -11.81 -23.50 -24.83
C LEU A 425 -10.77 -24.63 -24.69
N LEU A 426 -10.89 -25.46 -23.65
CA LEU A 426 -10.00 -26.61 -23.45
C LEU A 426 -10.15 -27.65 -24.57
N LYS A 427 -11.37 -27.88 -25.06
CA LYS A 427 -11.60 -28.74 -26.24
C LYS A 427 -10.98 -28.16 -27.50
N ALA A 428 -11.17 -26.86 -27.75
CA ALA A 428 -10.53 -26.18 -28.86
C ALA A 428 -8.99 -26.29 -28.80
N GLN A 429 -8.41 -26.13 -27.60
CA GLN A 429 -6.99 -26.30 -27.35
C GLN A 429 -6.50 -27.72 -27.66
N ALA A 430 -7.24 -28.74 -27.19
CA ALA A 430 -6.91 -30.15 -27.41
C ALA A 430 -6.93 -30.50 -28.91
N ASP A 431 -7.89 -29.99 -29.66
CA ASP A 431 -8.01 -30.20 -31.11
C ASP A 431 -6.89 -29.49 -31.90
N VAL A 432 -6.54 -28.23 -31.55
CA VAL A 432 -5.39 -27.53 -32.16
C VAL A 432 -4.10 -28.33 -31.93
N LYS A 433 -3.87 -28.79 -30.69
CA LYS A 433 -2.69 -29.60 -30.33
C LYS A 433 -2.67 -30.93 -31.10
N ARG A 434 -3.81 -31.61 -31.22
CA ARG A 434 -3.92 -32.86 -32.00
C ARG A 434 -3.55 -32.65 -33.47
N ARG A 435 -4.03 -31.57 -34.08
CA ARG A 435 -3.73 -31.23 -35.47
C ARG A 435 -2.25 -30.92 -35.68
N GLU A 436 -1.63 -30.19 -34.75
CA GLU A 436 -0.20 -29.87 -34.79
C GLU A 436 0.66 -31.13 -34.77
N VAL A 437 0.40 -32.05 -33.83
CA VAL A 437 1.08 -33.35 -33.74
C VAL A 437 0.93 -34.13 -35.05
N THR A 438 -0.27 -34.15 -35.63
CA THR A 438 -0.53 -34.81 -36.92
C THR A 438 0.27 -34.17 -38.07
N ARG A 439 0.41 -32.83 -38.11
CA ARG A 439 1.22 -32.12 -39.12
C ARG A 439 2.73 -32.34 -38.91
N GLN A 440 3.21 -32.38 -37.68
CA GLN A 440 4.61 -32.62 -37.36
C GLN A 440 5.01 -34.06 -37.72
N GLN A 441 4.12 -35.02 -37.50
CA GLN A 441 4.32 -36.42 -37.89
C GLN A 441 4.27 -36.62 -39.43
N ALA A 442 3.51 -35.80 -40.15
CA ALA A 442 3.48 -35.78 -41.62
C ALA A 442 4.65 -35.01 -42.28
N GLY A 443 5.32 -34.12 -41.53
CA GLY A 443 6.45 -33.31 -42.01
C GLY A 443 7.81 -34.02 -41.98
N ASN A 444 7.92 -35.14 -41.26
CA ASN A 444 9.17 -35.91 -41.11
C ASN A 444 9.25 -37.05 -42.16
N GLY A 445 9.14 -36.68 -43.44
CA GLY A 445 9.30 -37.58 -44.57
C GLY A 445 10.76 -37.71 -45.02
N ASN A 446 11.65 -38.25 -44.19
CA ASN A 446 12.92 -38.81 -44.66
C ASN A 446 13.02 -40.26 -44.20
N GLY A 447 13.02 -41.17 -45.18
CA GLY A 447 12.84 -42.60 -44.95
C GLY A 447 13.87 -43.22 -44.02
N ASN A 448 13.42 -43.62 -42.84
CA ASN A 448 13.97 -44.78 -42.15
C ASN A 448 12.85 -45.45 -41.33
N ARG A 449 12.84 -46.79 -41.34
CA ARG A 449 11.74 -47.66 -40.88
C ARG A 449 11.29 -47.39 -39.44
N PRO A 450 10.01 -47.67 -39.10
CA PRO A 450 9.53 -47.65 -37.72
C PRO A 450 10.13 -48.87 -37.00
N SER A 451 11.09 -48.64 -36.11
CA SER A 451 11.73 -49.69 -35.34
C SER A 451 11.80 -49.24 -33.89
N ASN A 452 10.92 -49.83 -33.07
CA ASN A 452 10.96 -49.95 -31.62
C ASN A 452 11.29 -48.67 -30.85
N TYR A 453 10.23 -48.08 -30.29
CA TYR A 453 10.34 -47.29 -29.06
C TYR A 453 11.15 -48.11 -28.04
N ASP A 454 12.34 -47.63 -27.70
CA ASP A 454 13.24 -48.29 -26.76
C ASP A 454 12.70 -48.15 -25.34
N VAL A 455 11.90 -49.15 -24.95
CA VAL A 455 11.25 -49.33 -23.64
C VAL A 455 12.28 -49.32 -22.49
N SER A 456 13.55 -49.62 -22.79
CA SER A 456 14.65 -49.61 -21.83
C SER A 456 14.96 -48.18 -21.34
N SER A 457 14.87 -47.20 -22.24
CA SER A 457 15.07 -45.78 -21.89
C SER A 457 13.91 -45.19 -21.08
N LEU A 458 12.72 -45.79 -21.18
CA LEU A 458 11.54 -45.45 -20.37
C LEU A 458 11.67 -46.01 -18.96
N PHE A 459 12.13 -47.25 -18.82
CA PHE A 459 12.33 -47.88 -17.51
C PHE A 459 13.44 -47.22 -16.69
N ASP A 460 14.55 -46.84 -17.33
CA ASP A 460 15.63 -46.09 -16.66
C ASP A 460 15.18 -44.69 -16.21
N LYS A 461 14.27 -44.05 -16.96
CA LYS A 461 13.71 -42.74 -16.60
C LYS A 461 12.63 -42.81 -15.52
N GLU A 462 11.79 -43.84 -15.54
CA GLU A 462 10.83 -44.11 -14.44
C GLU A 462 11.58 -44.47 -13.15
N LEU A 463 12.71 -45.18 -13.27
CA LEU A 463 13.61 -45.49 -12.16
C LEU A 463 14.35 -44.23 -11.65
N GLN A 464 14.68 -43.29 -12.53
CA GLN A 464 15.21 -41.97 -12.14
C GLN A 464 14.15 -41.08 -11.47
N LYS A 465 12.91 -41.10 -11.97
CA LYS A 465 11.79 -40.29 -11.44
C LYS A 465 11.34 -40.81 -10.07
N SER A 466 11.26 -42.13 -9.88
CA SER A 466 11.02 -42.76 -8.58
C SER A 466 12.17 -42.54 -7.58
N GLN A 467 13.42 -42.44 -8.06
CA GLN A 467 14.55 -42.00 -7.22
C GLN A 467 14.50 -40.50 -6.87
N GLN A 468 13.99 -39.63 -7.75
CA GLN A 468 13.78 -38.20 -7.46
C GLN A 468 12.67 -37.97 -6.43
N THR A 469 11.59 -38.78 -6.45
CA THR A 469 10.55 -38.69 -5.41
C THR A 469 11.03 -39.10 -4.02
N ASN A 470 12.10 -39.89 -3.93
CA ASN A 470 12.66 -40.36 -2.64
C ASN A 470 13.86 -39.55 -2.14
N TYR A 471 14.43 -38.64 -2.95
CA TYR A 471 15.51 -37.74 -2.54
C TYR A 471 15.31 -36.33 -3.11
N GLU A 472 14.25 -35.64 -2.68
CA GLU A 472 14.24 -34.18 -2.63
C GLU A 472 15.21 -33.67 -1.55
N THR A 473 16.51 -33.87 -1.78
CA THR A 473 17.53 -33.00 -1.21
C THR A 473 17.53 -31.71 -2.03
N LYS A 474 17.09 -30.63 -1.38
CA LYS A 474 17.20 -29.21 -1.77
C LYS A 474 18.23 -28.95 -2.88
N SER A 475 17.76 -28.64 -4.09
CA SER A 475 18.62 -28.06 -5.12
C SER A 475 18.80 -26.56 -4.85
N SER A 476 20.01 -26.21 -4.41
CA SER A 476 20.49 -24.83 -4.33
C SER A 476 20.49 -24.20 -5.73
N ALA A 477 19.75 -23.11 -5.90
CA ALA A 477 19.92 -22.22 -7.04
C ALA A 477 21.29 -21.52 -6.91
N GLU A 478 22.16 -21.72 -7.90
CA GLU A 478 23.43 -21.02 -8.02
C GLU A 478 23.19 -19.51 -8.15
N SER A 479 23.39 -18.79 -7.04
CA SER A 479 23.66 -17.36 -7.06
C SER A 479 25.16 -17.19 -7.27
N ARG A 480 25.55 -16.45 -8.31
CA ARG A 480 26.87 -15.81 -8.33
C ARG A 480 26.86 -14.74 -7.23
N GLU A 481 27.12 -15.16 -6.00
CA GLU A 481 27.32 -14.25 -4.87
C GLU A 481 28.65 -13.51 -5.04
N ASP A 482 28.57 -12.20 -4.98
CA ASP A 482 29.73 -11.31 -4.92
C ASP A 482 30.46 -11.62 -3.60
N GLY A 483 31.77 -11.89 -3.64
CA GLY A 483 32.51 -12.39 -2.47
C GLY A 483 32.47 -11.48 -1.24
N SER A 484 32.09 -10.21 -1.42
CA SER A 484 31.86 -9.20 -0.38
C SER A 484 30.50 -9.36 0.34
N GLN A 485 29.47 -9.89 -0.34
CA GLN A 485 28.14 -10.13 0.23
C GLN A 485 28.20 -11.26 1.27
N SER A 486 28.86 -12.36 0.93
CA SER A 486 29.07 -13.51 1.84
C SER A 486 29.84 -13.10 3.12
N ALA A 487 30.79 -12.17 3.03
CA ALA A 487 31.57 -11.71 4.19
C ALA A 487 30.75 -10.85 5.16
N LEU A 488 29.89 -9.96 4.64
CA LEU A 488 29.03 -9.09 5.46
C LEU A 488 27.96 -9.89 6.21
N ASP A 489 27.33 -10.85 5.54
CA ASP A 489 26.30 -11.69 6.17
C ASP A 489 26.89 -12.56 7.28
N LYS A 490 28.12 -13.06 7.09
CA LYS A 490 28.88 -13.75 8.14
C LYS A 490 29.24 -12.83 9.32
N ILE A 491 29.57 -11.55 9.08
CA ILE A 491 29.83 -10.57 10.14
C ILE A 491 28.55 -10.28 10.95
N LYS A 492 27.38 -10.15 10.27
CA LYS A 492 26.08 -10.00 10.93
C LYS A 492 25.73 -11.20 11.80
N GLU A 493 25.96 -12.40 11.29
CA GLU A 493 25.73 -13.62 12.05
C GLU A 493 26.65 -13.70 13.28
N LEU A 494 27.93 -13.37 13.12
CA LEU A 494 28.88 -13.32 14.23
C LEU A 494 28.48 -12.30 15.31
N ALA A 495 28.05 -11.10 14.92
CA ALA A 495 27.57 -10.08 15.85
C ALA A 495 26.35 -10.56 16.64
N ARG A 496 25.38 -11.20 15.96
CA ARG A 496 24.18 -11.74 16.60
C ARG A 496 24.51 -12.85 17.60
N ARG A 497 25.39 -13.79 17.23
CA ARG A 497 25.79 -14.88 18.15
C ARG A 497 26.63 -14.37 19.33
N GLN A 498 27.44 -13.34 19.12
CA GLN A 498 28.22 -12.72 20.19
C GLN A 498 27.31 -11.99 21.20
N ASP A 499 26.26 -11.31 20.73
CA ASP A 499 25.24 -10.68 21.59
C ASP A 499 24.45 -11.72 22.42
N GLU A 500 24.09 -12.84 21.82
CA GLU A 500 23.43 -13.95 22.52
C GLU A 500 24.32 -14.58 23.60
N LEU A 501 25.62 -14.71 23.32
CA LEU A 501 26.57 -15.24 24.28
C LEU A 501 26.79 -14.26 25.45
N LEU A 502 26.82 -12.95 25.19
CA LEU A 502 26.88 -11.93 26.25
C LEU A 502 25.66 -11.98 27.18
N LYS A 503 24.45 -12.17 26.63
CA LYS A 503 23.25 -12.35 27.45
C LYS A 503 23.37 -13.57 28.36
N LYS A 504 23.81 -14.71 27.82
CA LYS A 504 24.05 -15.93 28.61
C LYS A 504 25.13 -15.76 29.68
N GLN A 505 26.17 -14.97 29.44
CA GLN A 505 27.18 -14.63 30.44
C GLN A 505 26.64 -13.73 31.56
N GLN A 506 25.78 -12.75 31.21
CA GLN A 506 25.13 -11.87 32.18
C GLN A 506 24.12 -12.63 33.05
N ASP A 507 23.36 -13.56 32.45
CA ASP A 507 22.43 -14.41 33.18
C ASP A 507 23.16 -15.36 34.14
N LEU A 508 24.28 -15.94 33.70
CA LEU A 508 25.14 -16.77 34.56
C LEU A 508 25.78 -15.96 35.69
N ALA A 509 26.20 -14.72 35.45
CA ALA A 509 26.73 -13.85 36.49
C ALA A 509 25.66 -13.51 37.56
N ARG A 510 24.40 -13.31 37.15
CA ARG A 510 23.28 -13.05 38.06
C ARG A 510 22.84 -14.28 38.85
N ASN A 511 22.85 -15.46 38.23
CA ASN A 511 22.38 -16.70 38.85
C ASN A 511 23.50 -17.48 39.57
N ARG A 512 24.74 -16.97 39.58
CA ARG A 512 25.92 -17.59 40.19
C ARG A 512 25.73 -17.93 41.67
N GLU A 513 25.00 -17.10 42.42
CA GLU A 513 24.75 -17.29 43.85
C GLU A 513 23.73 -18.40 44.15
N GLN A 514 22.95 -18.83 43.15
CA GLN A 514 21.86 -19.80 43.29
C GLN A 514 22.21 -21.20 42.76
N MET A 515 23.34 -21.35 42.06
CA MET A 515 23.74 -22.61 41.41
C MET A 515 24.81 -23.37 42.19
N THR A 516 24.79 -24.69 42.10
CA THR A 516 25.84 -25.52 42.73
C THR A 516 27.18 -25.38 41.99
N GLU A 517 28.30 -25.60 42.70
CA GLU A 517 29.65 -25.41 42.15
C GLU A 517 29.93 -26.31 40.93
N GLU A 518 29.30 -27.49 40.87
CA GLU A 518 29.39 -28.39 39.71
C GLU A 518 28.57 -27.91 38.51
N GLU A 519 27.39 -27.33 38.73
CA GLU A 519 26.54 -26.77 37.67
C GLU A 519 27.19 -25.53 37.05
N LEU A 520 27.73 -24.64 37.89
CA LEU A 520 28.47 -23.46 37.45
C LEU A 520 29.66 -23.83 36.56
N LYS A 521 30.41 -24.87 36.93
CA LYS A 521 31.56 -25.36 36.16
C LYS A 521 31.15 -25.94 34.80
N ARG A 522 30.00 -26.62 34.71
CA ARG A 522 29.45 -27.17 33.45
C ARG A 522 29.00 -26.04 32.52
N GLU A 523 28.32 -25.03 33.06
CA GLU A 523 27.88 -23.89 32.25
C GLU A 523 29.04 -23.01 31.77
N LEU A 524 30.04 -22.76 32.62
CA LEU A 524 31.27 -22.06 32.21
C LEU A 524 32.04 -22.83 31.13
N ALA A 525 32.10 -24.16 31.21
CA ALA A 525 32.72 -24.99 30.17
C ALA A 525 31.96 -24.91 28.84
N LYS A 526 30.63 -24.85 28.89
CA LYS A 526 29.77 -24.66 27.70
C LYS A 526 30.00 -23.28 27.07
N LEU A 527 29.96 -22.21 27.86
CA LEU A 527 30.22 -20.84 27.38
C LEU A 527 31.64 -20.68 26.81
N THR A 528 32.63 -21.35 27.42
CA THR A 528 34.01 -21.36 26.91
C THR A 528 34.10 -22.02 25.53
N ARG A 529 33.36 -23.12 25.32
CA ARG A 529 33.30 -23.80 24.02
C ARG A 529 32.64 -22.91 22.97
N ASP A 530 31.49 -22.33 23.30
CA ASP A 530 30.75 -21.45 22.39
C ASP A 530 31.57 -20.21 22.00
N GLN A 531 32.31 -19.59 22.94
CA GLN A 531 33.24 -18.49 22.64
C GLN A 531 34.39 -18.93 21.73
N SER A 532 34.94 -20.14 21.94
CA SER A 532 36.02 -20.65 21.11
C SER A 532 35.58 -20.93 19.67
N GLU A 533 34.32 -21.36 19.46
CA GLU A 533 33.72 -21.54 18.15
C GLU A 533 33.49 -20.21 17.43
N LEU A 534 32.98 -19.19 18.13
CA LEU A 534 32.83 -17.84 17.56
C LEU A 534 34.16 -17.24 17.14
N ARG A 535 35.20 -17.43 17.94
CA ARG A 535 36.57 -17.02 17.61
C ARG A 535 37.07 -17.69 16.33
N GLN A 536 36.84 -19.00 16.17
CA GLN A 536 37.26 -19.74 14.97
C GLN A 536 36.55 -19.22 13.72
N LYS A 537 35.24 -18.98 13.79
CA LYS A 537 34.46 -18.40 12.69
C LYS A 537 34.92 -16.97 12.36
N ALA A 538 35.23 -16.15 13.37
CA ALA A 538 35.79 -14.82 13.16
C ALA A 538 37.16 -14.86 12.44
N GLU A 539 38.02 -15.83 12.79
CA GLU A 539 39.31 -16.03 12.14
C GLU A 539 39.16 -16.54 10.69
N GLU A 540 38.18 -17.41 10.43
CA GLU A 540 37.84 -17.87 9.08
C GLU A 540 37.38 -16.71 8.19
N VAL A 541 36.49 -15.86 8.69
CA VAL A 541 36.03 -14.66 7.98
C VAL A 541 37.19 -13.68 7.74
N ALA A 542 38.08 -13.49 8.72
CA ALA A 542 39.30 -12.69 8.54
C ALA A 542 40.22 -13.25 7.46
N ARG A 543 40.40 -14.59 7.40
CA ARG A 543 41.19 -15.27 6.37
C ARG A 543 40.53 -15.20 4.99
N GLN A 544 39.21 -15.32 4.92
CA GLN A 544 38.47 -15.19 3.66
C GLN A 544 38.65 -13.76 3.10
N MET A 545 38.50 -12.74 3.94
CA MET A 545 38.75 -11.34 3.55
C MET A 545 40.21 -11.09 3.15
N ALA A 546 41.18 -11.74 3.79
CA ALA A 546 42.59 -11.65 3.41
C ALA A 546 42.91 -12.41 2.10
N SER A 547 42.25 -13.54 1.83
CA SER A 547 42.45 -14.34 0.61
C SER A 547 41.90 -13.67 -0.65
N GLN A 548 40.81 -12.90 -0.56
CA GLN A 548 40.29 -12.09 -1.67
C GLN A 548 41.32 -11.06 -2.16
N GLN A 549 42.22 -10.59 -1.29
CA GLN A 549 43.31 -9.69 -1.64
C GLN A 549 44.42 -10.37 -2.46
N SER A 550 44.60 -11.69 -2.29
CA SER A 550 45.69 -12.45 -2.93
C SER A 550 45.40 -12.82 -4.38
N GLY A 551 44.11 -12.98 -4.72
CA GLY A 551 43.66 -13.34 -6.08
C GLY A 551 43.76 -12.20 -7.10
N GLN A 552 43.79 -10.93 -6.67
CA GLN A 552 43.79 -9.78 -7.57
C GLN A 552 45.21 -9.32 -7.99
N ASN A 553 46.26 -9.76 -7.27
CA ASN A 553 47.65 -9.34 -7.52
C ASN A 553 48.46 -10.31 -8.41
N GLN A 554 47.87 -11.40 -8.89
CA GLN A 554 48.53 -12.38 -9.78
C GLN A 554 48.14 -12.26 -11.27
N GLN A 555 47.23 -11.34 -11.62
CA GLN A 555 46.68 -11.22 -12.98
C GLN A 555 47.24 -10.01 -13.77
N GLY A 556 48.46 -9.57 -13.44
CA GLY A 556 49.09 -8.37 -14.00
C GLY A 556 50.44 -8.56 -14.69
N GLN A 557 50.86 -9.79 -15.01
CA GLN A 557 52.13 -10.00 -15.73
C GLN A 557 52.14 -11.26 -16.60
N GLN A 558 51.38 -11.27 -17.70
CA GLN A 558 51.75 -12.02 -18.90
C GLN A 558 50.81 -11.69 -20.06
N SER A 559 51.24 -10.79 -20.96
CA SER A 559 50.71 -10.63 -22.32
C SER A 559 51.64 -9.70 -23.14
N GLN A 560 52.69 -10.26 -23.72
CA GLN A 560 53.30 -9.73 -24.96
C GLN A 560 53.31 -10.89 -25.96
N PRO A 561 52.68 -10.78 -27.13
CA PRO A 561 52.82 -11.77 -28.18
C PRO A 561 54.07 -11.46 -29.01
N ASN A 562 55.02 -12.39 -29.03
CA ASN A 562 56.11 -12.40 -30.00
C ASN A 562 55.91 -13.62 -30.91
N GLU A 563 55.61 -13.37 -32.19
CA GLU A 563 55.60 -14.41 -33.23
C GLU A 563 57.04 -14.76 -33.62
N LYS A 564 57.41 -16.04 -33.55
CA LYS A 564 57.98 -16.79 -34.69
C LYS A 564 58.41 -18.22 -34.31
N SER A 565 57.78 -19.15 -35.03
CA SER A 565 58.33 -20.38 -35.64
C SER A 565 59.01 -21.46 -34.79
N ALA A 566 58.51 -22.68 -35.03
CA ALA A 566 59.22 -23.94 -35.26
C ALA A 566 59.20 -25.03 -34.16
N GLN A 567 58.33 -26.02 -34.41
CA GLN A 567 58.72 -27.41 -34.72
C GLN A 567 59.36 -28.26 -33.59
N LYS A 568 58.55 -29.12 -32.95
CA LYS A 568 58.68 -30.60 -32.95
C LYS A 568 57.75 -31.27 -31.92
N SER A 569 56.99 -32.24 -32.40
CA SER A 569 56.32 -33.33 -31.67
C SER A 569 57.35 -34.34 -31.12
N PRO A 570 56.95 -35.48 -30.50
CA PRO A 570 55.98 -35.75 -29.42
C PRO A 570 56.58 -36.76 -28.38
N SER A 571 55.71 -37.46 -27.63
CA SER A 571 55.92 -38.67 -26.80
C SER A 571 56.27 -38.40 -25.34
N GLY A 572 55.39 -38.77 -24.41
CA GLY A 572 55.28 -40.11 -23.78
C GLY A 572 55.71 -39.92 -22.32
N GLN A 573 55.21 -40.56 -21.27
CA GLN A 573 54.58 -41.86 -21.09
C GLN A 573 54.13 -41.95 -19.62
N LYS A 574 53.09 -42.75 -19.40
CA LYS A 574 52.59 -43.43 -18.18
C LYS A 574 53.42 -43.39 -16.88
N GLY A 575 52.68 -43.45 -15.77
CA GLY A 575 53.02 -44.30 -14.60
C GLY A 575 52.59 -43.66 -13.28
N GLU A 576 51.43 -43.95 -12.72
CA GLU A 576 51.11 -45.07 -11.80
C GLU A 576 51.34 -44.74 -10.30
N SER A 577 50.23 -44.78 -9.56
CA SER A 577 50.01 -45.22 -8.17
C SER A 577 51.04 -44.97 -7.05
N GLY A 578 50.51 -44.63 -5.87
CA GLY A 578 50.91 -45.34 -4.65
C GLY A 578 51.26 -44.51 -3.41
N GLN A 579 50.25 -44.27 -2.57
CA GLN A 579 50.23 -44.63 -1.14
C GLN A 579 51.26 -44.02 -0.15
N GLN A 580 50.74 -43.08 0.67
CA GLN A 580 50.62 -43.11 2.14
C GLN A 580 51.87 -43.26 3.07
N SER A 581 51.77 -42.52 4.19
CA SER A 581 52.37 -42.70 5.54
C SER A 581 53.48 -41.69 5.87
N GLN A 582 53.24 -40.67 6.70
CA GLN A 582 53.09 -40.67 8.18
C GLN A 582 54.43 -40.78 8.92
N SER A 583 54.83 -39.71 9.62
CA SER A 583 55.34 -39.77 11.00
C SER A 583 55.75 -38.37 11.49
N GLY A 584 55.19 -37.93 12.61
CA GLY A 584 55.70 -36.81 13.40
C GLY A 584 56.24 -37.28 14.74
N ARG A 585 57.20 -36.52 15.31
CA ARG A 585 57.68 -36.43 16.72
C ARG A 585 59.06 -35.70 16.69
N GLN A 586 59.52 -34.85 17.62
CA GLN A 586 59.15 -34.46 18.99
C GLN A 586 60.10 -33.34 19.49
N GLY A 587 59.69 -32.59 20.55
CA GLY A 587 60.55 -31.77 21.46
C GLY A 587 60.46 -30.25 21.22
N GLN A 588 59.92 -29.35 22.05
CA GLN A 588 59.81 -29.07 23.50
C GLN A 588 61.00 -28.34 24.17
N SER A 589 60.71 -27.09 24.62
CA SER A 589 61.33 -26.23 25.67
C SER A 589 62.80 -25.81 25.51
N GLY A 590 63.27 -24.60 25.84
CA GLY A 590 62.76 -23.40 26.53
C GLY A 590 63.94 -22.42 26.76
N GLN A 591 63.72 -21.33 27.54
CA GLN A 591 64.71 -20.34 28.08
C GLN A 591 65.01 -19.12 27.14
N GLN A 592 64.73 -17.83 27.39
CA GLN A 592 64.57 -16.88 28.52
C GLN A 592 65.80 -15.95 28.71
N GLY A 593 65.55 -14.62 28.65
CA GLY A 593 66.42 -13.49 29.08
C GLY A 593 67.31 -12.87 27.97
N GLN A 594 67.63 -11.56 27.90
CA GLN A 594 67.42 -10.39 28.77
C GLN A 594 68.00 -9.11 28.07
N GLN A 595 67.33 -7.96 28.24
CA GLN A 595 67.79 -6.54 28.29
C GLN A 595 68.55 -5.81 27.15
N GLY A 596 68.20 -4.52 27.01
CA GLY A 596 68.96 -3.42 26.39
C GLY A 596 68.01 -2.38 25.77
N GLN A 597 67.43 -1.45 26.54
CA GLN A 597 67.91 -0.10 26.92
C GLN A 597 67.74 0.99 25.83
N ALA A 598 67.19 2.12 26.28
CA ALA A 598 66.68 3.27 25.55
C ALA A 598 67.73 4.11 24.80
N GLY A 599 67.26 4.91 23.84
CA GLY A 599 68.01 5.99 23.20
C GLY A 599 67.10 6.92 22.37
N GLU A 600 67.18 8.20 22.68
CA GLU A 600 66.28 9.32 22.36
C GLU A 600 66.71 10.11 21.10
N ALA A 601 65.81 10.99 20.63
CA ALA A 601 66.04 12.21 19.83
C ALA A 601 65.85 12.18 18.29
N GLY A 602 64.82 12.93 17.83
CA GLY A 602 65.09 14.23 17.18
C GLY A 602 65.07 14.37 15.65
N LYS A 603 63.95 14.92 15.15
CA LYS A 603 63.80 15.93 14.07
C LYS A 603 64.05 15.57 12.58
N ALA A 604 62.91 15.63 11.86
CA ALA A 604 62.60 16.45 10.69
C ALA A 604 63.35 16.26 9.35
N GLY A 605 62.56 16.01 8.29
CA GLY A 605 62.86 16.53 6.94
C GLY A 605 62.65 15.57 5.76
N GLN A 606 61.44 15.60 5.21
CA GLN A 606 61.17 15.60 3.76
C GLN A 606 61.31 14.29 2.93
N GLY A 607 60.15 13.74 2.56
CA GLY A 607 59.82 13.46 1.15
C GLY A 607 60.16 12.08 0.58
N SER A 608 59.20 11.15 0.65
CA SER A 608 58.89 10.29 -0.49
C SER A 608 57.44 9.81 -0.44
N GLN A 609 56.67 10.26 -1.43
CA GLN A 609 55.36 9.73 -1.78
C GLN A 609 55.52 8.29 -2.23
N GLN A 610 54.99 7.32 -1.47
CA GLN A 610 54.69 6.00 -2.01
C GLN A 610 53.56 5.33 -1.23
N SER A 611 52.55 4.86 -1.98
CA SER A 611 51.49 3.91 -1.60
C SER A 611 50.52 4.28 -0.46
N SER A 612 49.32 4.79 -0.81
CA SER A 612 48.18 4.85 0.13
C SER A 612 46.83 4.44 -0.50
N ALA A 613 46.83 3.67 -1.60
CA ALA A 613 45.62 3.12 -2.21
C ALA A 613 45.33 1.64 -1.83
N GLY A 614 46.18 1.00 -1.01
CA GLY A 614 46.00 -0.38 -0.53
C GLY A 614 45.59 -0.51 0.94
N GLY A 615 45.34 0.59 1.64
CA GLY A 615 45.16 0.62 3.10
C GLY A 615 43.80 0.12 3.61
N GLN A 616 42.70 0.47 2.96
CA GLN A 616 41.35 0.26 3.53
C GLN A 616 40.89 -1.20 3.58
N GLN A 617 41.16 -2.02 2.55
CA GLN A 617 40.88 -3.46 2.64
C GLN A 617 41.84 -4.19 3.58
N SER A 618 43.08 -3.68 3.73
CA SER A 618 44.02 -4.17 4.75
C SER A 618 43.51 -3.85 6.17
N GLU A 619 42.91 -2.68 6.38
CA GLU A 619 42.34 -2.28 7.67
C GLU A 619 41.14 -3.15 8.08
N ASN A 620 40.23 -3.51 7.18
CA ASN A 620 39.10 -4.38 7.52
C ASN A 620 39.56 -5.79 7.97
N SER A 621 40.60 -6.33 7.33
CA SER A 621 41.22 -7.60 7.75
C SER A 621 41.96 -7.49 9.10
N LYS A 622 42.48 -6.31 9.44
CA LYS A 622 43.14 -6.04 10.73
C LYS A 622 42.09 -5.89 11.84
N ARG A 623 41.03 -5.11 11.62
CA ARG A 623 39.89 -4.95 12.53
C ARG A 623 39.23 -6.30 12.86
N MET A 624 39.08 -7.18 11.87
CA MET A 624 38.54 -8.52 12.12
C MET A 624 39.49 -9.43 12.93
N ARG A 625 40.82 -9.25 12.78
CA ARG A 625 41.79 -9.91 13.65
C ARG A 625 41.72 -9.39 15.08
N ASP A 626 41.55 -8.07 15.25
CA ASP A 626 41.37 -7.47 16.58
C ASP A 626 40.09 -7.98 17.27
N VAL A 627 39.02 -8.23 16.52
CA VAL A 627 37.80 -8.90 17.03
C VAL A 627 38.12 -10.33 17.50
N SER A 628 38.86 -11.10 16.70
CA SER A 628 39.27 -12.47 17.06
C SER A 628 40.18 -12.49 18.30
N GLU A 629 41.03 -11.48 18.49
CA GLU A 629 41.86 -11.33 19.68
C GLU A 629 41.05 -11.00 20.93
N GLU A 630 40.07 -10.09 20.86
CA GLU A 630 39.18 -9.82 21.99
C GLU A 630 38.33 -11.05 22.36
N MET A 631 37.85 -11.82 21.37
CA MET A 631 37.16 -13.10 21.61
C MET A 631 38.09 -14.17 22.21
N ARG A 632 39.36 -14.19 21.81
CA ARG A 632 40.38 -15.08 22.40
C ARG A 632 40.61 -14.75 23.88
N ASN A 633 40.70 -13.46 24.20
CA ASN A 633 40.86 -12.99 25.56
C ASN A 633 39.60 -13.30 26.39
N ALA A 634 38.40 -13.06 25.85
CA ALA A 634 37.14 -13.43 26.50
C ALA A 634 37.06 -14.95 26.81
N ALA A 635 37.47 -15.81 25.88
CA ALA A 635 37.53 -17.25 26.09
C ALA A 635 38.59 -17.66 27.15
N SER A 636 39.69 -16.89 27.26
CA SER A 636 40.70 -17.11 28.30
C SER A 636 40.19 -16.74 29.69
N GLU A 637 39.44 -15.63 29.82
CA GLU A 637 38.85 -15.24 31.10
C GLU A 637 37.75 -16.21 31.55
N LEU A 638 36.95 -16.75 30.62
CA LEU A 638 35.99 -17.82 30.96
C LEU A 638 36.68 -19.09 31.49
N ARG A 639 37.86 -19.44 30.96
CA ARG A 639 38.66 -20.57 31.49
C ARG A 639 39.22 -20.30 32.88
N ARG A 640 39.50 -19.04 33.19
CA ARG A 640 39.92 -18.58 34.52
C ARG A 640 38.74 -18.44 35.50
N GLN A 641 37.52 -18.75 35.05
CA GLN A 641 36.28 -18.65 35.81
C GLN A 641 35.88 -17.21 36.17
N ASP A 642 36.29 -16.24 35.33
CA ASP A 642 35.99 -14.82 35.45
C ASP A 642 34.97 -14.36 34.37
N PRO A 643 33.66 -14.64 34.54
CA PRO A 643 32.63 -14.33 33.54
C PRO A 643 32.42 -12.82 33.35
N GLU A 644 32.65 -11.99 34.37
CA GLU A 644 32.49 -10.53 34.27
C GLU A 644 33.53 -9.90 33.35
N GLN A 645 34.81 -10.29 33.50
CA GLN A 645 35.87 -9.83 32.61
C GLN A 645 35.71 -10.39 31.21
N ALA A 646 35.25 -11.64 31.09
CA ALA A 646 34.90 -12.24 29.80
C ALA A 646 33.79 -11.47 29.09
N SER A 647 32.74 -11.05 29.81
CA SER A 647 31.64 -10.24 29.26
C SER A 647 32.12 -8.86 28.81
N ALA A 648 32.99 -8.21 29.58
CA ALA A 648 33.57 -6.91 29.21
C ALA A 648 34.50 -6.97 27.99
N ARG A 649 35.14 -8.12 27.75
CA ARG A 649 35.93 -8.39 26.52
C ARG A 649 35.02 -8.75 25.34
N GLY A 650 33.98 -9.53 25.61
CA GLY A 650 32.99 -9.91 24.62
C GLY A 650 32.15 -8.75 24.10
N SER A 651 31.82 -7.76 24.94
CA SER A 651 31.11 -6.54 24.53
C SER A 651 31.96 -5.68 23.60
N ARG A 652 33.25 -5.52 23.92
CA ARG A 652 34.21 -4.84 23.03
C ARG A 652 34.36 -5.53 21.68
N ALA A 653 34.31 -6.86 21.65
CA ALA A 653 34.29 -7.61 20.39
C ALA A 653 33.00 -7.36 19.58
N LEU A 654 31.84 -7.27 20.26
CA LEU A 654 30.55 -6.97 19.63
C LEU A 654 30.49 -5.55 19.05
N ASP A 655 31.00 -4.56 19.78
CA ASP A 655 31.02 -3.16 19.33
C ASP A 655 31.87 -3.01 18.07
N LYS A 656 33.05 -3.65 18.04
CA LYS A 656 33.92 -3.69 16.84
C LYS A 656 33.26 -4.39 15.65
N LEU A 657 32.45 -5.43 15.88
CA LEU A 657 31.68 -6.11 14.81
C LEU A 657 30.58 -5.21 14.24
N ARG A 658 29.87 -4.46 15.10
CA ARG A 658 28.83 -3.50 14.67
C ARG A 658 29.41 -2.32 13.89
N GLU A 659 30.55 -1.80 14.33
CA GLU A 659 31.27 -0.75 13.61
C GLU A 659 31.69 -1.21 12.20
N LEU A 660 32.27 -2.42 12.10
CA LEU A 660 32.66 -3.01 10.83
C LEU A 660 31.44 -3.27 9.92
N GLN A 661 30.31 -3.70 10.48
CA GLN A 661 29.06 -3.88 9.76
C GLN A 661 28.56 -2.56 9.15
N HIS A 662 28.44 -1.49 9.95
CA HIS A 662 27.94 -0.20 9.47
C HIS A 662 28.83 0.42 8.39
N GLN A 663 30.15 0.26 8.50
CA GLN A 663 31.07 0.72 7.46
C GLN A 663 30.85 -0.01 6.12
N LEU A 664 30.60 -1.31 6.16
CA LEU A 664 30.33 -2.11 4.95
C LEU A 664 28.91 -1.90 4.38
N GLU A 665 27.94 -1.50 5.21
CA GLU A 665 26.57 -1.16 4.79
C GLU A 665 26.48 0.23 4.11
N SER A 666 27.22 1.23 4.63
CA SER A 666 27.15 2.63 4.16
C SER A 666 27.63 2.88 2.71
N VAL A 667 28.20 1.87 2.05
CA VAL A 667 28.78 1.98 0.69
C VAL A 667 27.75 1.69 -0.42
N ARG A 668 26.49 1.34 -0.10
CA ARG A 668 25.52 0.83 -1.11
C ARG A 668 24.76 1.93 -1.88
N PRO A 669 24.65 1.83 -3.22
CA PRO A 669 23.81 2.71 -4.05
C PRO A 669 22.31 2.33 -4.04
N ASP A 670 21.98 1.04 -3.91
CA ASP A 670 20.59 0.57 -3.99
C ASP A 670 19.75 0.90 -2.75
N GLU A 671 20.37 0.89 -1.58
CA GLU A 671 19.70 1.30 -0.33
C GLU A 671 19.40 2.80 -0.32
N ARG A 672 20.25 3.63 -0.95
CA ARG A 672 20.01 5.06 -1.10
C ARG A 672 18.91 5.37 -2.11
N ARG A 673 18.78 4.60 -3.19
CA ARG A 673 17.66 4.68 -4.13
C ARG A 673 16.33 4.28 -3.47
N ARG A 674 16.35 3.23 -2.64
CA ARG A 674 15.18 2.82 -1.83
C ARG A 674 14.77 3.92 -0.84
N ALA A 675 15.71 4.49 -0.10
CA ALA A 675 15.41 5.61 0.81
C ALA A 675 14.79 6.81 0.09
N LEU A 676 15.24 7.13 -1.13
CA LEU A 676 14.63 8.19 -1.95
C LEU A 676 13.25 7.83 -2.48
N GLY A 677 13.02 6.57 -2.84
CA GLY A 677 11.68 6.08 -3.21
C GLY A 677 10.69 6.16 -2.04
N GLU A 678 11.14 5.85 -0.82
CA GLU A 678 10.33 6.00 0.40
C GLU A 678 9.99 7.47 0.67
N MET A 679 10.97 8.37 0.59
CA MET A 679 10.74 9.82 0.74
C MET A 679 9.82 10.40 -0.35
N GLN A 680 9.92 9.91 -1.58
CA GLN A 680 9.02 10.26 -2.67
C GLN A 680 7.58 9.82 -2.37
N LEU A 681 7.40 8.59 -1.87
CA LEU A 681 6.09 8.07 -1.49
C LEU A 681 5.47 8.90 -0.36
N GLU A 682 6.27 9.23 0.65
CA GLU A 682 5.82 10.07 1.77
C GLU A 682 5.40 11.47 1.29
N ALA A 683 6.17 12.12 0.41
CA ALA A 683 5.81 13.40 -0.19
C ALA A 683 4.45 13.35 -0.94
N ARG A 684 4.18 12.26 -1.67
CA ARG A 684 2.89 12.05 -2.36
C ARG A 684 1.73 11.82 -1.39
N GLN A 685 1.93 11.02 -0.36
CA GLN A 685 0.92 10.78 0.66
C GLN A 685 0.55 12.08 1.41
N LEU A 686 1.53 12.93 1.70
CA LEU A 686 1.29 14.25 2.27
C LEU A 686 0.50 15.15 1.30
N ALA A 687 0.82 15.14 0.01
CA ALA A 687 0.10 15.92 -1.00
C ALA A 687 -1.36 15.48 -1.17
N ASP A 688 -1.62 14.17 -1.15
CA ASP A 688 -2.98 13.61 -1.25
C ASP A 688 -3.81 13.94 0.00
N ALA A 689 -3.22 13.86 1.20
CA ALA A 689 -3.89 14.23 2.44
C ALA A 689 -4.27 15.73 2.48
N GLN A 690 -3.39 16.60 1.97
CA GLN A 690 -3.65 18.03 1.84
C GLN A 690 -4.81 18.34 0.88
N ARG A 691 -4.92 17.60 -0.23
CA ARG A 691 -6.07 17.72 -1.15
C ARG A 691 -7.37 17.28 -0.50
N GLN A 692 -7.32 16.25 0.34
CA GLN A 692 -8.49 15.79 1.09
C GLN A 692 -8.96 16.87 2.08
N ILE A 693 -8.05 17.45 2.88
CA ILE A 693 -8.36 18.55 3.79
C ILE A 693 -8.92 19.76 3.03
N ALA A 694 -8.31 20.15 1.92
CA ALA A 694 -8.82 21.24 1.07
C ALA A 694 -10.25 20.96 0.57
N SER A 695 -10.55 19.72 0.20
CA SER A 695 -11.86 19.32 -0.30
C SER A 695 -12.93 19.28 0.80
N GLU A 696 -12.55 18.87 2.02
CA GLU A 696 -13.43 18.85 3.19
C GLU A 696 -13.70 20.28 3.68
N LEU A 697 -12.69 21.15 3.73
CA LEU A 697 -12.85 22.58 4.02
C LEU A 697 -13.77 23.26 3.01
N ALA A 698 -13.66 22.94 1.72
CA ALA A 698 -14.55 23.48 0.68
C ALA A 698 -16.02 23.03 0.85
N LYS A 699 -16.23 21.80 1.37
CA LYS A 699 -17.55 21.19 1.58
C LYS A 699 -18.17 21.50 2.94
N THR A 700 -17.40 22.02 3.89
CA THR A 700 -17.88 22.28 5.26
C THR A 700 -19.03 23.30 5.25
N ALA A 701 -20.13 22.98 5.93
CA ALA A 701 -21.34 23.80 6.02
C ALA A 701 -21.27 24.82 7.19
N GLN A 702 -22.07 25.89 7.13
CA GLN A 702 -22.20 26.85 8.23
C GLN A 702 -22.86 26.23 9.47
N GLY A 703 -22.39 26.60 10.66
CA GLY A 703 -22.96 26.18 11.96
C GLY A 703 -22.00 25.37 12.84
N ASP A 704 -22.48 24.89 13.99
CA ASP A 704 -21.64 24.21 14.98
C ASP A 704 -21.07 22.87 14.47
N ALA A 705 -21.81 22.16 13.62
CA ALA A 705 -21.33 20.96 12.93
C ALA A 705 -20.13 21.26 11.99
N GLY A 706 -20.09 22.46 11.40
CA GLY A 706 -18.96 22.92 10.60
C GLY A 706 -17.74 23.25 11.45
N LYS A 707 -17.94 23.87 12.62
CA LYS A 707 -16.86 24.15 13.57
C LYS A 707 -16.19 22.87 14.08
N ASP A 708 -16.97 21.83 14.36
CA ASP A 708 -16.42 20.54 14.79
C ASP A 708 -15.69 19.80 13.66
N ALA A 709 -16.13 19.96 12.40
CA ALA A 709 -15.38 19.47 11.24
C ALA A 709 -14.02 20.19 11.12
N VAL A 710 -14.00 21.52 11.22
CA VAL A 710 -12.75 22.32 11.13
C VAL A 710 -11.80 22.01 12.30
N ARG A 711 -12.30 21.77 13.52
CA ARG A 711 -11.45 21.33 14.66
C ARG A 711 -10.77 20.00 14.38
N ARG A 712 -11.49 19.03 13.80
CA ARG A 712 -10.91 17.73 13.43
C ARG A 712 -9.84 17.90 12.35
N LEU A 713 -10.14 18.67 11.30
CA LEU A 713 -9.19 18.97 10.23
C LEU A 713 -7.94 19.69 10.74
N SER A 714 -8.07 20.60 11.72
CA SER A 714 -6.92 21.27 12.34
C SER A 714 -5.97 20.29 13.04
N GLY A 715 -6.50 19.24 13.68
CA GLY A 715 -5.70 18.20 14.33
C GLY A 715 -5.06 17.23 13.34
N GLU A 716 -5.69 17.01 12.18
CA GLU A 716 -5.10 16.26 11.07
C GLU A 716 -3.96 17.04 10.41
N GLU A 717 -4.13 18.35 10.25
CA GLU A 717 -3.11 19.25 9.70
C GLU A 717 -1.86 19.37 10.57
N GLU A 718 -2.02 19.42 11.90
CA GLU A 718 -0.88 19.42 12.83
C GLU A 718 -0.04 18.12 12.72
N ARG A 719 -0.70 16.97 12.51
CA ARG A 719 -0.01 15.70 12.26
C ARG A 719 0.68 15.67 10.89
N LEU A 720 0.10 16.32 9.88
CA LEU A 720 0.73 16.47 8.56
C LEU A 720 1.98 17.36 8.65
N ALA A 721 1.91 18.47 9.39
CA ALA A 721 3.03 19.36 9.63
C ALA A 721 4.21 18.63 10.31
N GLU A 722 3.95 17.76 11.29
CA GLU A 722 4.99 16.98 11.96
C GLU A 722 5.65 15.97 11.00
N ARG A 723 4.87 15.30 10.16
CA ARG A 723 5.40 14.39 9.12
C ARG A 723 6.22 15.13 8.07
N ALA A 724 5.77 16.31 7.64
CA ALA A 724 6.53 17.16 6.72
C ALA A 724 7.90 17.57 7.32
N ARG A 725 7.98 17.86 8.62
CA ARG A 725 9.27 18.12 9.30
C ARG A 725 10.18 16.89 9.32
N LYS A 726 9.64 15.70 9.55
CA LYS A 726 10.40 14.44 9.52
C LYS A 726 10.95 14.16 8.11
N LEU A 727 10.12 14.33 7.08
CA LEU A 727 10.53 14.22 5.68
C LEU A 727 11.62 15.23 5.30
N GLN A 728 11.50 16.47 5.75
CA GLN A 728 12.52 17.49 5.55
C GLN A 728 13.84 17.12 6.25
N GLY A 729 13.78 16.54 7.44
CA GLY A 729 14.93 16.04 8.18
C GLY A 729 15.63 14.86 7.48
N SER A 730 14.87 13.89 6.97
CA SER A 730 15.41 12.75 6.23
C SER A 730 16.04 13.18 4.89
N LEU A 731 15.43 14.14 4.19
CA LEU A 731 15.99 14.72 2.96
C LEU A 731 17.31 15.46 3.23
N LYS A 732 17.42 16.21 4.33
CA LYS A 732 18.67 16.87 4.75
C LYS A 732 19.76 15.85 5.08
N GLN A 733 19.43 14.82 5.84
CA GLN A 733 20.38 13.76 6.20
C GLN A 733 20.90 13.01 4.97
N GLN A 734 20.03 12.73 4.00
CA GLN A 734 20.40 12.12 2.73
C GLN A 734 21.27 13.05 1.86
N ALA A 735 21.03 14.37 1.93
CA ALA A 735 21.85 15.37 1.25
C ALA A 735 23.24 15.55 1.89
N GLU A 736 23.35 15.41 3.22
CA GLU A 736 24.58 15.64 4.00
C GLU A 736 25.52 14.41 4.06
N GLY A 737 25.06 13.22 3.66
CA GLY A 737 25.75 11.93 3.80
C GLY A 737 27.09 11.73 3.07
N SER A 738 27.74 12.75 2.51
CA SER A 738 29.10 12.60 1.93
C SER A 738 29.83 13.93 1.69
N GLY A 739 30.30 14.58 2.76
CA GLY A 739 31.17 15.75 2.68
C GLY A 739 32.66 15.48 2.35
N GLN A 740 33.09 14.24 2.08
CA GLN A 740 34.51 13.94 1.82
C GLN A 740 34.76 13.16 0.52
N ARG A 741 35.36 13.92 -0.42
CA ARG A 741 36.23 13.53 -1.55
C ARG A 741 35.58 12.88 -2.76
N ALA A 742 35.16 13.72 -3.71
CA ALA A 742 35.07 13.39 -5.13
C ALA A 742 36.12 14.18 -5.92
N GLN A 743 37.30 13.61 -6.12
CA GLN A 743 38.23 14.05 -7.17
C GLN A 743 38.86 12.81 -7.81
N GLY A 744 38.15 12.28 -8.81
CA GLY A 744 38.51 11.12 -9.60
C GLY A 744 37.49 10.96 -10.74
N THR A 745 37.94 10.47 -11.90
CA THR A 745 37.13 10.36 -13.13
C THR A 745 35.83 9.56 -12.88
N PRO A 746 34.62 10.09 -13.22
CA PRO A 746 33.37 9.45 -12.80
C PRO A 746 33.02 8.24 -13.67
N GLY A 747 32.85 7.08 -13.05
CA GLY A 747 32.04 5.97 -13.60
C GLY A 747 30.53 6.29 -13.53
N SER A 748 29.69 5.42 -14.12
CA SER A 748 28.22 5.53 -14.12
C SER A 748 27.65 5.74 -12.72
N ASP A 749 28.18 5.00 -11.74
CA ASP A 749 27.62 4.93 -10.39
C ASP A 749 27.87 6.22 -9.59
N ALA A 750 28.96 6.93 -9.89
CA ALA A 750 29.27 8.23 -9.28
C ALA A 750 28.34 9.34 -9.79
N ARG A 751 27.89 9.27 -11.05
CA ARG A 751 26.95 10.25 -11.64
C ARG A 751 25.53 10.05 -11.09
N ASP A 752 25.11 8.81 -10.92
CA ASP A 752 23.81 8.48 -10.33
C ASP A 752 23.76 8.84 -8.84
N ASN A 753 24.86 8.63 -8.11
CA ASN A 753 24.99 9.10 -6.73
C ASN A 753 24.94 10.62 -6.61
N ALA A 754 25.61 11.35 -7.51
CA ALA A 754 25.53 12.81 -7.52
C ALA A 754 24.11 13.32 -7.83
N ARG A 755 23.37 12.63 -8.72
CA ARG A 755 21.97 12.97 -9.05
C ARG A 755 20.99 12.70 -7.90
N THR A 756 21.10 11.54 -7.26
CA THR A 756 20.27 11.17 -6.09
C THR A 756 20.49 12.13 -4.91
N GLN A 757 21.74 12.50 -4.64
CA GLN A 757 22.07 13.47 -3.60
C GLN A 757 21.64 14.90 -3.95
N ALA A 758 21.80 15.31 -5.21
CA ALA A 758 21.32 16.60 -5.68
C ALA A 758 19.80 16.72 -5.55
N ALA A 759 19.04 15.67 -5.90
CA ALA A 759 17.59 15.66 -5.76
C ALA A 759 17.12 15.68 -4.30
N ALA A 760 17.80 14.95 -3.40
CA ALA A 760 17.53 15.02 -1.97
C ALA A 760 17.78 16.43 -1.41
N GLY A 761 18.91 17.03 -1.78
CA GLY A 761 19.30 18.38 -1.36
C GLY A 761 18.40 19.47 -1.95
N ASP A 762 17.97 19.33 -3.21
CA ASP A 762 17.05 20.26 -3.85
C ASP A 762 15.64 20.14 -3.27
N GLY A 763 15.17 18.93 -2.99
CA GLY A 763 13.91 18.68 -2.27
C GLY A 763 13.91 19.32 -0.87
N ALA A 764 14.97 19.10 -0.09
CA ALA A 764 15.15 19.74 1.22
C ALA A 764 15.16 21.28 1.11
N ARG A 765 15.90 21.84 0.16
CA ARG A 765 15.98 23.29 -0.07
C ARG A 765 14.65 23.89 -0.53
N ASP A 766 13.87 23.16 -1.32
CA ASP A 766 12.55 23.61 -1.75
C ASP A 766 11.56 23.62 -0.58
N MET A 767 11.54 22.57 0.24
CA MET A 767 10.74 22.52 1.46
C MET A 767 11.13 23.64 2.45
N ASP A 768 12.44 23.90 2.61
CA ASP A 768 12.97 25.00 3.43
C ASP A 768 12.61 26.38 2.86
N ARG A 769 12.86 26.61 1.57
CA ARG A 769 12.58 27.90 0.88
C ARG A 769 11.10 28.22 0.94
N GLN A 770 10.28 27.19 0.80
CA GLN A 770 8.84 27.31 0.88
C GLN A 770 8.32 27.19 2.32
N ARG A 771 9.14 26.93 3.34
CA ARG A 771 8.67 26.82 4.73
C ARG A 771 7.40 25.95 4.85
N LEU A 772 7.38 24.79 4.18
CA LEU A 772 6.14 24.01 4.00
C LEU A 772 5.60 23.51 5.34
N ALA A 773 6.48 23.01 6.22
CA ALA A 773 6.10 22.58 7.55
C ALA A 773 5.59 23.73 8.44
N GLU A 774 6.16 24.93 8.31
CA GLU A 774 5.67 26.11 9.04
C GLU A 774 4.35 26.61 8.48
N ARG A 775 4.13 26.55 7.17
CA ARG A 775 2.86 26.93 6.54
C ARG A 775 1.72 25.96 6.87
N MET A 776 2.00 24.66 6.94
CA MET A 776 1.05 23.66 7.46
C MET A 776 0.70 23.92 8.92
N GLN A 777 1.69 24.26 9.76
CA GLN A 777 1.42 24.66 11.15
C GLN A 777 0.55 25.92 11.22
N GLN A 778 0.83 26.92 10.39
CA GLN A 778 0.04 28.15 10.32
C GLN A 778 -1.39 27.89 9.83
N ALA A 779 -1.58 26.93 8.92
CA ALA A 779 -2.89 26.50 8.49
C ALA A 779 -3.66 25.79 9.60
N ALA A 780 -3.02 24.91 10.37
CA ALA A 780 -3.59 24.28 11.56
C ALA A 780 -4.02 25.32 12.61
N ASP A 781 -3.17 26.31 12.88
CA ASP A 781 -3.45 27.41 13.80
C ASP A 781 -4.59 28.30 13.29
N GLY A 782 -4.64 28.56 11.98
CA GLY A 782 -5.72 29.31 11.32
C GLY A 782 -7.06 28.59 11.39
N MET A 783 -7.08 27.27 11.21
CA MET A 783 -8.27 26.43 11.39
C MET A 783 -8.73 26.40 12.84
N ARG A 784 -7.81 26.35 13.81
CA ARG A 784 -8.13 26.42 15.24
C ARG A 784 -8.74 27.77 15.59
N ALA A 785 -8.10 28.88 15.18
CA ALA A 785 -8.57 30.24 15.40
C ALA A 785 -9.95 30.52 14.76
N ALA A 786 -10.24 29.92 13.59
CA ALA A 786 -11.55 30.02 12.95
C ALA A 786 -12.70 29.34 13.75
N THR A 787 -12.36 28.52 14.75
CA THR A 787 -13.33 27.81 15.61
C THR A 787 -13.38 28.32 17.05
N GLU A 788 -12.51 29.26 17.42
CA GLU A 788 -12.45 29.88 18.74
C GLU A 788 -13.22 31.21 18.76
N GLU A 789 -14.15 31.37 19.71
CA GLU A 789 -14.77 32.69 19.93
C GLU A 789 -13.84 33.60 20.75
N PRO A 790 -13.76 34.90 20.42
CA PRO A 790 -12.95 35.84 21.19
C PRO A 790 -13.54 36.00 22.60
N ARG A 791 -12.84 35.45 23.60
CA ARG A 791 -13.13 35.72 25.01
C ARG A 791 -12.79 37.17 25.35
N GLY A 792 -13.79 38.04 25.22
CA GLY A 792 -13.75 39.39 25.78
C GLY A 792 -13.92 40.52 24.77
N SER A 793 -15.11 40.65 24.17
CA SER A 793 -15.56 41.96 23.68
C SER A 793 -17.08 42.05 23.78
N ARG A 794 -17.57 42.85 24.73
CA ARG A 794 -18.97 43.29 24.76
C ARG A 794 -19.13 44.35 23.68
N GLY A 795 -19.66 43.96 22.53
CA GLY A 795 -20.07 44.89 21.48
C GLY A 795 -20.59 44.14 20.26
N ASN A 796 -21.80 44.51 19.80
CA ASN A 796 -22.46 43.98 18.62
C ASN A 796 -21.49 43.80 17.43
N ALA A 797 -21.13 42.55 17.14
CA ALA A 797 -20.62 42.11 15.86
C ALA A 797 -21.34 40.81 15.52
N GLU A 798 -22.06 40.78 14.39
CA GLU A 798 -22.72 39.56 13.90
C GLU A 798 -21.70 38.44 13.66
N PRO A 799 -22.09 37.16 13.85
CA PRO A 799 -21.22 36.02 13.60
C PRO A 799 -20.97 35.86 12.09
N ARG A 800 -19.79 36.25 11.63
CA ARG A 800 -19.24 35.85 10.33
C ARG A 800 -18.47 34.55 10.54
N SER A 801 -19.03 33.40 10.17
CA SER A 801 -18.39 32.09 10.43
C SER A 801 -18.71 31.02 9.36
N GLY A 802 -18.83 31.43 8.09
CA GLY A 802 -19.04 30.52 6.97
C GLY A 802 -18.09 30.71 5.79
N ASP A 803 -17.71 31.96 5.51
CA ASP A 803 -16.78 32.27 4.42
C ASP A 803 -15.31 31.97 4.79
N ASP A 804 -14.98 31.94 6.09
CA ASP A 804 -13.60 31.76 6.56
C ASP A 804 -13.06 30.33 6.32
N ALA A 805 -13.88 29.28 6.54
CA ALA A 805 -13.45 27.89 6.33
C ALA A 805 -13.19 27.56 4.85
N ARG A 806 -14.00 28.12 3.94
CA ARG A 806 -13.80 27.98 2.49
C ARG A 806 -12.61 28.81 2.00
N ALA A 807 -12.36 29.97 2.60
CA ALA A 807 -11.19 30.79 2.29
C ALA A 807 -9.86 30.08 2.63
N LEU A 808 -9.86 29.16 3.61
CA LEU A 808 -8.70 28.35 3.98
C LEU A 808 -8.41 27.21 2.98
N SER A 809 -9.35 26.83 2.09
CA SER A 809 -9.15 25.73 1.14
C SER A 809 -8.10 26.00 0.04
N ALA A 810 -7.93 27.26 -0.38
CA ALA A 810 -6.98 27.62 -1.45
C ALA A 810 -5.50 27.49 -1.00
N PRO A 811 -5.11 27.96 0.20
CA PRO A 811 -3.80 27.68 0.79
C PRO A 811 -3.45 26.18 0.84
N GLU A 812 -4.39 25.31 1.22
CA GLU A 812 -4.19 23.86 1.29
C GLU A 812 -3.93 23.23 -0.10
N GLN A 813 -4.61 23.71 -1.13
CA GLN A 813 -4.35 23.26 -2.51
C GLN A 813 -2.96 23.69 -3.00
N ASP A 814 -2.44 24.83 -2.52
CA ASP A 814 -1.10 25.30 -2.85
C ASP A 814 -0.02 24.49 -2.12
N LEU A 815 -0.28 24.07 -0.87
CA LEU A 815 0.58 23.14 -0.12
C LEU A 815 0.65 21.76 -0.79
N ALA A 816 -0.48 21.22 -1.24
CA ALA A 816 -0.52 19.97 -2.01
C ALA A 816 0.33 20.06 -3.29
N ARG A 817 0.18 21.15 -4.06
CA ARG A 817 0.95 21.39 -5.28
C ARG A 817 2.45 21.59 -5.02
N ALA A 818 2.82 22.11 -3.86
CA ALA A 818 4.22 22.23 -3.46
C ALA A 818 4.84 20.87 -3.13
N LEU A 819 4.11 20.01 -2.41
CA LEU A 819 4.56 18.66 -2.07
C LEU A 819 4.67 17.74 -3.30
N ASP A 820 3.76 17.85 -4.26
CA ASP A 820 3.86 17.13 -5.54
C ASP A 820 5.14 17.49 -6.30
N LYS A 821 5.53 18.78 -6.31
CA LYS A 821 6.77 19.22 -6.94
C LYS A 821 8.00 18.63 -6.26
N VAL A 822 7.97 18.44 -4.94
CA VAL A 822 9.05 17.76 -4.21
C VAL A 822 9.08 16.28 -4.57
N ALA A 823 7.92 15.61 -4.60
CA ALA A 823 7.82 14.21 -4.97
C ALA A 823 8.33 13.94 -6.41
N ASP A 824 7.95 14.77 -7.38
CA ASP A 824 8.36 14.59 -8.77
C ASP A 824 9.86 14.84 -8.98
N LYS A 825 10.47 15.75 -8.20
CA LYS A 825 11.92 15.94 -8.19
C LYS A 825 12.66 14.72 -7.63
N LEU A 826 12.15 14.13 -6.55
CA LEU A 826 12.72 12.90 -5.97
C LEU A 826 12.55 11.71 -6.94
N ALA A 827 11.40 11.62 -7.62
CA ALA A 827 11.12 10.61 -8.64
C ALA A 827 12.08 10.67 -9.83
N SER A 828 12.46 11.88 -10.25
CA SER A 828 13.40 12.08 -11.37
C SER A 828 14.81 11.53 -11.09
N ALA A 829 15.16 11.30 -9.81
CA ALA A 829 16.47 10.83 -9.40
C ALA A 829 16.50 9.39 -8.85
N SER A 830 15.35 8.84 -8.41
CA SER A 830 15.23 7.45 -7.98
C SER A 830 15.23 6.44 -9.15
N GLY A 831 15.06 6.92 -10.39
CA GLY A 831 15.07 6.08 -11.59
C GLY A 831 13.82 5.21 -11.75
N THR A 832 12.78 5.43 -10.95
CA THR A 832 11.53 4.64 -10.95
C THR A 832 10.55 5.00 -12.06
N GLN A 833 10.87 5.99 -12.91
CA GLN A 833 10.09 6.31 -14.09
C GLN A 833 10.94 6.08 -15.33
N ASP A 834 10.49 5.14 -16.17
CA ASP A 834 10.95 5.07 -17.56
C ASP A 834 10.85 6.46 -18.19
N GLY A 835 11.87 6.88 -18.93
CA GLY A 835 11.89 8.20 -19.59
C GLY A 835 10.72 8.43 -20.55
N GLN A 836 9.92 7.40 -20.86
CA GLN A 836 8.66 7.49 -21.60
C GLN A 836 7.48 7.96 -20.71
N SER A 837 7.36 7.47 -19.48
CA SER A 837 6.33 7.88 -18.51
C SER A 837 6.46 9.37 -18.15
N GLN A 838 7.70 9.86 -18.05
CA GLN A 838 8.00 11.26 -17.82
C GLN A 838 7.61 12.15 -19.02
N LYS A 839 7.98 11.75 -20.25
CA LYS A 839 7.59 12.46 -21.48
C LYS A 839 6.09 12.58 -21.65
N LEU A 840 5.35 11.49 -21.39
CA LEU A 840 3.87 11.49 -21.49
C LEU A 840 3.23 12.40 -20.44
N SER A 841 3.77 12.41 -19.22
CA SER A 841 3.31 13.28 -18.14
C SER A 841 3.56 14.76 -18.45
N ASP A 842 4.74 15.08 -18.97
CA ASP A 842 5.10 16.44 -19.41
C ASP A 842 4.23 16.92 -20.57
N GLN A 843 3.96 16.06 -21.56
CA GLN A 843 3.05 16.38 -22.68
C GLN A 843 1.62 16.66 -22.19
N ARG A 844 1.13 15.90 -21.20
CA ARG A 844 -0.20 16.12 -20.61
C ARG A 844 -0.25 17.43 -19.84
N ALA A 845 0.75 17.72 -19.02
CA ALA A 845 0.85 18.96 -18.26
C ALA A 845 0.86 20.19 -19.18
N ARG A 846 1.60 20.12 -20.30
CA ARG A 846 1.59 21.18 -21.33
C ARG A 846 0.23 21.35 -21.99
N ALA A 847 -0.51 20.27 -22.26
CA ALA A 847 -1.86 20.34 -22.82
C ALA A 847 -2.83 21.04 -21.86
N GLN A 848 -2.79 20.68 -20.58
CA GLN A 848 -3.60 21.29 -19.52
C GLN A 848 -3.27 22.79 -19.37
N GLU A 849 -1.98 23.14 -19.33
CA GLU A 849 -1.54 24.53 -19.20
C GLU A 849 -1.99 25.39 -20.40
N LEU A 850 -1.92 24.87 -21.62
CA LEU A 850 -2.40 25.58 -22.81
C LEU A 850 -3.92 25.77 -22.79
N ARG A 851 -4.66 24.77 -22.32
CA ARG A 851 -6.13 24.84 -22.19
C ARG A 851 -6.54 25.91 -21.19
N ASP A 852 -5.89 25.95 -20.04
CA ASP A 852 -6.17 26.95 -18.99
C ASP A 852 -5.80 28.36 -19.46
N LYS A 853 -4.67 28.50 -20.16
CA LYS A 853 -4.26 29.76 -20.79
C LYS A 853 -5.28 30.26 -21.81
N LEU A 854 -5.73 29.41 -22.73
CA LEU A 854 -6.76 29.74 -23.73
C LEU A 854 -8.10 30.12 -23.09
N ASN A 855 -8.50 29.40 -22.04
CA ASN A 855 -9.73 29.70 -21.29
C ASN A 855 -9.64 31.04 -20.56
N ASN A 856 -8.51 31.34 -19.92
CA ASN A 856 -8.31 32.60 -19.19
C ASN A 856 -8.25 33.80 -20.14
N THR A 857 -7.43 33.71 -21.20
CA THR A 857 -7.34 34.77 -22.22
C THR A 857 -8.68 34.94 -22.95
N GLY A 858 -9.43 33.85 -23.17
CA GLY A 858 -10.79 33.89 -23.70
C GLY A 858 -11.78 34.63 -22.79
N ARG A 859 -11.76 34.39 -21.48
CA ARG A 859 -12.62 35.11 -20.52
C ARG A 859 -12.29 36.61 -20.45
N GLU A 860 -11.02 36.98 -20.59
CA GLU A 860 -10.60 38.39 -20.62
C GLU A 860 -11.08 39.09 -21.89
N LEU A 861 -10.98 38.44 -23.04
CA LEU A 861 -11.57 38.91 -24.30
C LEU A 861 -13.10 39.05 -24.22
N ASP A 862 -13.78 38.08 -23.62
CA ASP A 862 -15.24 38.10 -23.41
C ASP A 862 -15.66 39.32 -22.54
N ARG A 863 -14.90 39.61 -21.47
CA ARG A 863 -15.15 40.79 -20.62
C ARG A 863 -14.95 42.10 -21.38
N MET A 864 -13.91 42.21 -22.21
CA MET A 864 -13.67 43.41 -23.02
C MET A 864 -14.73 43.61 -24.11
N ALA A 865 -15.20 42.53 -24.74
CA ALA A 865 -16.29 42.57 -25.70
C ALA A 865 -17.62 43.02 -25.06
N GLN A 866 -17.88 42.60 -23.82
CA GLN A 866 -19.04 43.06 -23.04
C GLN A 866 -18.91 44.53 -22.61
N ALA A 867 -17.71 44.99 -22.24
CA ALA A 867 -17.46 46.40 -21.92
C ALA A 867 -17.67 47.33 -23.13
N GLY A 868 -17.36 46.87 -24.35
CA GLY A 868 -17.65 47.60 -25.59
C GLY A 868 -19.16 47.77 -25.87
N LYS A 869 -19.98 46.77 -25.53
CA LYS A 869 -21.45 46.84 -25.69
C LYS A 869 -22.12 47.85 -24.75
N ALA A 870 -21.53 48.10 -23.57
CA ALA A 870 -22.07 49.06 -22.60
C ALA A 870 -21.82 50.54 -23.01
N GLY A 871 -20.87 50.80 -23.91
CA GLY A 871 -20.58 52.15 -24.43
C GLY A 871 -21.53 52.64 -25.53
N GLU A 872 -22.29 51.75 -26.17
CA GLU A 872 -23.18 52.05 -27.31
C GLU A 872 -24.61 52.41 -26.85
N SER A 873 -25.01 52.06 -25.63
CA SER A 873 -26.33 52.36 -25.06
C SER A 873 -26.51 53.79 -24.51
N GLY A 874 -25.51 54.67 -24.66
CA GLY A 874 -25.51 56.04 -24.11
C GLY A 874 -25.95 57.15 -25.04
N ARG A 875 -26.29 56.90 -26.31
CA ARG A 875 -26.58 57.99 -27.27
C ARG A 875 -27.60 57.64 -28.35
N ALA A 876 -28.87 57.48 -27.97
CA ALA A 876 -30.02 57.76 -28.84
C ALA A 876 -31.28 57.95 -28.00
N GLY A 877 -31.66 59.21 -27.75
CA GLY A 877 -32.92 59.59 -27.12
C GLY A 877 -33.99 59.96 -28.14
N GLN A 878 -35.12 59.26 -28.06
CA GLN A 878 -36.51 59.77 -28.06
C GLN A 878 -37.20 60.30 -29.34
N ALA A 879 -38.11 59.46 -29.89
CA ALA A 879 -39.46 59.75 -30.44
C ALA A 879 -40.15 58.37 -30.66
N GLY A 880 -41.43 58.07 -30.47
CA GLY A 880 -42.66 58.76 -30.06
C GLY A 880 -43.80 57.72 -29.91
N ARG A 881 -44.45 57.72 -28.74
CA ARG A 881 -45.87 57.44 -28.37
C ARG A 881 -46.77 56.38 -29.09
N ALA A 882 -47.20 55.41 -28.25
CA ALA A 882 -48.55 54.85 -27.96
C ALA A 882 -49.26 53.77 -28.83
N GLY A 883 -49.78 52.74 -28.12
CA GLY A 883 -51.09 52.12 -28.39
C GLY A 883 -51.29 50.65 -27.94
N GLN A 884 -52.25 50.42 -27.02
CA GLN A 884 -53.01 49.19 -26.67
C GLN A 884 -52.38 48.14 -25.71
N THR A 885 -52.76 48.10 -24.42
CA THR A 885 -53.92 47.40 -23.75
C THR A 885 -53.90 45.87 -23.93
N GLY A 886 -53.98 45.01 -22.91
CA GLY A 886 -54.12 45.16 -21.46
C GLY A 886 -54.25 43.77 -20.79
N GLU A 887 -54.46 43.80 -19.47
CA GLU A 887 -55.16 42.78 -18.66
C GLU A 887 -54.35 41.82 -17.75
N ALA A 888 -54.71 41.93 -16.45
CA ALA A 888 -54.62 40.99 -15.33
C ALA A 888 -53.24 40.49 -14.85
N GLY A 889 -52.87 40.53 -13.56
CA GLY A 889 -53.58 40.92 -12.36
C GLY A 889 -52.98 40.23 -11.12
N ARG A 890 -52.80 41.02 -10.03
CA ARG A 890 -52.72 40.65 -8.60
C ARG A 890 -51.47 39.88 -8.14
N ALA A 891 -50.86 40.12 -6.98
CA ALA A 891 -50.89 41.12 -5.91
C ALA A 891 -49.60 40.82 -5.09
N ALA A 892 -48.66 41.75 -4.88
CA ALA A 892 -48.59 42.73 -3.79
C ALA A 892 -48.67 42.08 -2.39
N GLY A 893 -47.78 42.33 -1.43
CA GLY A 893 -46.70 43.32 -1.28
C GLY A 893 -45.83 42.92 -0.08
N GLN A 894 -45.03 43.76 0.58
CA GLN A 894 -44.94 45.22 0.57
C GLN A 894 -43.71 45.63 1.40
N ALA A 895 -43.05 46.73 0.97
CA ALA A 895 -42.26 47.74 1.72
C ALA A 895 -41.08 47.28 2.62
N GLY A 896 -39.91 47.94 2.65
CA GLY A 896 -39.53 49.29 2.25
C GLY A 896 -39.38 50.20 3.47
N GLN A 897 -38.16 50.68 3.78
CA GLN A 897 -37.84 52.09 4.08
C GLN A 897 -36.42 52.31 4.68
N ASN A 898 -35.66 53.15 3.97
CA ASN A 898 -34.96 54.36 4.41
C ASN A 898 -34.10 54.44 5.68
N GLY A 899 -32.88 54.96 5.46
CA GLY A 899 -32.16 55.92 6.33
C GLY A 899 -30.80 55.40 6.78
N ARG A 900 -29.72 56.18 6.95
CA ARG A 900 -29.40 57.60 6.73
C ARG A 900 -27.92 57.76 7.16
N GLY A 901 -27.11 58.53 6.41
CA GLY A 901 -25.83 59.10 6.85
C GLY A 901 -24.62 58.15 6.75
N GLY A 902 -23.42 58.55 6.36
CA GLY A 902 -22.88 59.88 6.14
C GLY A 902 -21.42 59.91 6.61
N GLN A 903 -20.54 60.35 5.70
CA GLN A 903 -19.21 60.94 5.94
C GLN A 903 -18.05 60.02 6.38
N GLY A 904 -17.22 59.69 5.39
CA GLY A 904 -15.77 59.68 5.54
C GLY A 904 -15.19 60.75 4.61
N GLU A 905 -14.57 61.80 5.15
CA GLU A 905 -13.81 62.77 4.38
C GLU A 905 -12.52 63.14 5.12
N SER A 906 -11.41 63.06 4.38
CA SER A 906 -10.13 63.79 4.47
C SER A 906 -9.01 62.85 3.97
N GLN A 907 -8.06 63.25 3.13
CA GLN A 907 -7.66 64.57 2.69
C GLN A 907 -6.66 64.45 1.52
N GLY A 908 -6.65 65.48 0.67
CA GLY A 908 -5.50 65.90 -0.15
C GLY A 908 -5.54 65.44 -1.62
N SER A 909 -5.44 66.29 -2.64
CA SER A 909 -5.29 67.75 -2.71
C SER A 909 -5.74 68.24 -4.08
N SER A 910 -6.53 69.31 -4.10
CA SER A 910 -6.77 70.17 -5.27
C SER A 910 -5.48 70.92 -5.64
N SER A 911 -5.23 71.29 -6.91
CA SER A 911 -5.72 72.59 -7.39
C SER A 911 -5.55 72.80 -8.91
N GLN A 912 -6.66 73.24 -9.53
CA GLN A 912 -6.82 74.38 -10.47
C GLN A 912 -6.12 74.29 -11.85
N LYS A 913 -6.70 74.67 -12.99
CA LYS A 913 -7.65 75.77 -13.34
C LYS A 913 -8.18 75.52 -14.77
N SER A 914 -9.48 75.70 -15.04
CA SER A 914 -10.12 76.84 -15.75
C SER A 914 -10.25 76.75 -17.28
N SER A 915 -11.49 76.47 -17.69
CA SER A 915 -12.34 77.04 -18.75
C SER A 915 -11.87 78.18 -19.67
N GLY A 916 -12.22 78.08 -20.97
CA GLY A 916 -12.23 79.14 -21.98
C GLY A 916 -12.79 78.72 -23.35
N GLU A 917 -14.04 79.11 -23.62
CA GLU A 917 -14.73 79.56 -24.85
C GLU A 917 -14.27 79.24 -26.31
N SER A 918 -15.24 78.73 -27.08
CA SER A 918 -15.58 78.92 -28.52
C SER A 918 -14.55 78.95 -29.67
N GLY A 919 -14.51 77.86 -30.43
CA GLY A 919 -14.83 77.77 -31.88
C GLY A 919 -13.97 78.49 -32.95
N ARG A 920 -13.21 77.72 -33.77
CA ARG A 920 -13.52 77.36 -35.18
C ARG A 920 -12.31 76.71 -35.91
N ALA A 921 -12.64 75.67 -36.68
CA ALA A 921 -11.97 75.05 -37.84
C ALA A 921 -10.53 74.48 -37.75
N GLY A 922 -10.45 73.15 -37.95
CA GLY A 922 -9.44 72.55 -38.83
C GLY A 922 -8.37 71.68 -38.16
N ALA A 923 -8.16 70.51 -38.76
CA ALA A 923 -7.11 69.51 -38.52
C ALA A 923 -7.36 68.53 -37.36
N GLY A 924 -7.88 67.35 -37.72
CA GLY A 924 -7.93 66.19 -36.85
C GLY A 924 -6.54 65.59 -36.67
N GLN A 925 -6.18 65.31 -35.41
CA GLN A 925 -5.20 64.27 -35.08
C GLN A 925 -5.44 63.74 -33.67
N ALA A 926 -5.75 62.44 -33.62
CA ALA A 926 -5.52 61.46 -32.56
C ALA A 926 -5.93 61.75 -31.10
N GLY A 927 -6.81 60.88 -30.56
CA GLY A 927 -7.05 60.73 -29.12
C GLY A 927 -7.92 59.51 -28.82
N GLY A 928 -7.32 58.32 -28.70
CA GLY A 928 -8.04 57.07 -28.38
C GLY A 928 -7.12 55.94 -27.89
N GLY A 929 -6.15 56.25 -27.03
CA GLY A 929 -5.16 55.29 -26.53
C GLY A 929 -5.43 54.88 -25.07
N ARG A 930 -6.00 53.69 -24.88
CA ARG A 930 -5.72 52.79 -23.72
C ARG A 930 -6.31 51.40 -23.95
N ASN A 931 -7.53 51.30 -24.47
CA ASN A 931 -8.19 50.00 -24.69
C ASN A 931 -7.70 49.27 -25.97
N GLY A 932 -7.23 50.01 -26.98
CA GLY A 932 -6.72 49.42 -28.24
C GLY A 932 -5.41 48.65 -28.07
N THR A 933 -4.47 49.20 -27.29
CA THR A 933 -3.14 48.60 -27.03
C THR A 933 -3.20 47.37 -26.12
N GLU A 934 -4.21 47.27 -25.26
CA GLU A 934 -4.40 46.12 -24.37
C GLU A 934 -5.05 44.95 -25.13
N LEU A 935 -6.02 45.26 -25.99
CA LEU A 935 -6.64 44.31 -26.90
C LEU A 935 -5.61 43.69 -27.87
N GLU A 936 -4.69 44.50 -28.40
CA GLU A 936 -3.64 44.04 -29.30
C GLU A 936 -2.65 43.09 -28.60
N ARG A 937 -2.32 43.34 -27.33
CA ARG A 937 -1.48 42.44 -26.52
C ARG A 937 -2.16 41.12 -26.18
N LEU A 938 -3.44 41.16 -25.79
CA LEU A 938 -4.22 39.94 -25.52
C LEU A 938 -4.35 39.09 -26.78
N ARG A 939 -4.55 39.74 -27.94
CA ARG A 939 -4.58 39.08 -29.25
C ARG A 939 -3.27 38.35 -29.54
N GLU A 940 -2.13 39.03 -29.44
CA GLU A 940 -0.83 38.40 -29.68
C GLU A 940 -0.56 37.24 -28.72
N GLN A 941 -0.96 37.37 -27.45
CA GLN A 941 -0.84 36.28 -26.47
C GLN A 941 -1.69 35.07 -26.88
N TYR A 942 -2.91 35.31 -27.34
CA TYR A 942 -3.82 34.26 -27.79
C TYR A 942 -3.35 33.58 -29.09
N GLU A 943 -2.88 34.35 -30.09
CA GLU A 943 -2.30 33.79 -31.32
C GLU A 943 -1.10 32.90 -31.02
N ARG A 944 -0.24 33.30 -30.07
CA ARG A 944 0.87 32.46 -29.59
C ARG A 944 0.38 31.17 -28.93
N GLN A 945 -0.66 31.24 -28.09
CA GLN A 945 -1.23 30.05 -27.43
C GLN A 945 -1.86 29.08 -28.45
N LEU A 946 -2.53 29.60 -29.48
CA LEU A 946 -3.08 28.80 -30.57
C LEU A 946 -1.98 28.13 -31.40
N GLN A 947 -0.89 28.84 -31.67
CA GLN A 947 0.26 28.26 -32.36
C GLN A 947 0.91 27.14 -31.54
N GLN A 948 1.10 27.36 -30.24
CA GLN A 948 1.61 26.32 -29.32
C GLN A 948 0.67 25.11 -29.23
N THR A 949 -0.64 25.34 -29.29
CA THR A 949 -1.64 24.27 -29.34
C THR A 949 -1.51 23.44 -30.61
N ARG A 950 -1.33 24.10 -31.76
CA ARG A 950 -1.09 23.43 -33.04
C ARG A 950 0.18 22.60 -33.02
N ASP A 951 1.28 23.17 -32.54
CA ASP A 951 2.56 22.48 -32.44
C ASP A 951 2.47 21.23 -31.54
N LEU A 952 1.75 21.32 -30.42
CA LEU A 952 1.54 20.20 -29.51
C LEU A 952 0.67 19.09 -30.13
N VAL A 953 -0.41 19.46 -30.82
CA VAL A 953 -1.28 18.51 -31.53
C VAL A 953 -0.51 17.82 -32.67
N ASP A 954 0.29 18.57 -33.43
CA ASP A 954 1.12 18.01 -34.51
C ASP A 954 2.28 17.16 -33.98
N GLN A 955 2.77 17.44 -32.77
CA GLN A 955 3.75 16.61 -32.08
C GLN A 955 3.11 15.28 -31.63
N VAL A 956 1.95 15.33 -30.96
CA VAL A 956 1.23 14.13 -30.50
C VAL A 956 0.81 13.25 -31.69
N ARG A 957 0.40 13.87 -32.80
CA ARG A 957 0.05 13.16 -34.04
C ARG A 957 1.25 12.50 -34.72
N ARG A 958 2.45 13.07 -34.58
CA ARG A 958 3.71 12.46 -35.06
C ARG A 958 4.16 11.31 -34.16
N ASP A 959 4.02 11.47 -32.86
CA ASP A 959 4.39 10.46 -31.86
C ASP A 959 3.41 9.27 -31.84
N ASP A 960 2.17 9.45 -32.33
CA ASP A 960 1.14 8.42 -32.37
C ASP A 960 0.33 8.40 -33.70
N PRO A 961 0.61 7.44 -34.61
CA PRO A 961 -0.17 7.26 -35.83
C PRO A 961 -1.63 6.82 -35.56
N GLY A 962 -1.93 6.26 -34.38
CA GLY A 962 -3.28 5.91 -33.96
C GLY A 962 -4.19 7.11 -33.70
N PHE A 963 -3.59 8.28 -33.38
CA PHE A 963 -4.29 9.55 -33.22
C PHE A 963 -4.97 10.00 -34.53
N ALA A 964 -4.46 9.57 -35.69
CA ALA A 964 -5.03 9.90 -37.00
C ALA A 964 -6.23 9.03 -37.40
N ARG A 965 -6.44 7.85 -36.77
CA ARG A 965 -7.47 6.87 -37.14
C ARG A 965 -8.73 6.94 -36.28
N GLY A 966 -8.64 7.49 -35.07
CA GLY A 966 -9.73 7.56 -34.11
C GLY A 966 -10.62 8.79 -34.29
N GLY A 967 -11.50 8.78 -35.31
CA GLY A 967 -12.81 9.48 -35.27
C GLY A 967 -12.87 10.99 -34.97
N GLY A 968 -11.75 11.73 -34.98
CA GLY A 968 -11.75 13.20 -34.91
C GLY A 968 -11.82 13.78 -36.32
N GLY A 969 -13.00 14.23 -36.73
CA GLY A 969 -13.20 14.97 -37.98
C GLY A 969 -12.17 16.10 -38.14
N GLY A 970 -11.74 16.31 -39.38
CA GLY A 970 -10.61 17.15 -39.75
C GLY A 970 -10.57 18.51 -39.06
N PHE A 971 -9.52 18.73 -38.28
CA PHE A 971 -9.07 20.06 -37.90
C PHE A 971 -8.24 20.65 -39.05
N THR A 972 -8.87 21.45 -39.90
CA THR A 972 -8.16 22.30 -40.87
C THR A 972 -7.95 23.66 -40.25
N PHE A 973 -6.70 23.95 -39.89
CA PHE A 973 -6.27 25.27 -39.41
C PHE A 973 -6.18 26.23 -40.61
N GLU A 974 -7.27 26.45 -41.34
CA GLU A 974 -7.37 27.54 -42.31
C GLU A 974 -7.71 28.82 -41.56
N ALA A 975 -6.66 29.56 -41.20
CA ALA A 975 -6.82 30.95 -40.79
C ALA A 975 -7.36 31.74 -41.99
N PRO A 976 -8.42 32.55 -41.86
CA PRO A 976 -8.65 33.60 -42.83
C PRO A 976 -7.44 34.54 -42.78
N THR A 977 -6.64 34.53 -43.85
CA THR A 977 -5.55 35.47 -44.07
C THR A 977 -6.12 36.85 -44.38
N SER A 978 -6.75 37.48 -43.38
CA SER A 978 -7.08 38.92 -43.27
C SER A 978 -8.29 39.10 -42.37
N ALA A 979 -8.09 39.68 -41.19
CA ALA A 979 -9.05 40.58 -40.53
C ALA A 979 -8.42 41.11 -39.25
N GLY A 980 -7.93 42.35 -39.28
CA GLY A 980 -7.69 43.08 -38.05
C GLY A 980 -9.03 43.30 -37.35
N LEU A 981 -9.12 42.97 -36.05
CA LEU A 981 -10.31 43.28 -35.25
C LEU A 981 -10.62 44.77 -35.40
N THR A 982 -11.77 45.06 -35.97
CA THR A 982 -12.29 46.42 -36.06
C THR A 982 -12.59 46.93 -34.65
N ALA A 983 -12.66 48.26 -34.46
CA ALA A 983 -12.81 48.85 -33.13
C ALA A 983 -13.99 48.21 -32.34
N PRO A 984 -13.84 47.96 -31.02
CA PRO A 984 -14.88 47.39 -30.18
C PRO A 984 -16.19 48.18 -30.33
N GLY A 985 -17.31 47.47 -30.58
CA GLY A 985 -18.64 48.08 -30.78
C GLY A 985 -19.11 48.16 -32.23
N THR A 986 -18.29 47.76 -33.22
CA THR A 986 -18.72 47.70 -34.63
C THR A 986 -19.35 46.35 -35.00
N GLU A 987 -20.16 46.31 -36.05
CA GLU A 987 -20.78 45.06 -36.54
C GLU A 987 -19.74 44.06 -37.09
N ALA A 988 -18.68 44.58 -37.71
CA ALA A 988 -17.53 43.78 -38.15
C ALA A 988 -16.81 43.11 -36.96
N PHE A 989 -16.63 43.83 -35.84
CA PHE A 989 -16.08 43.25 -34.61
C PHE A 989 -16.92 42.08 -34.08
N LYS A 990 -18.25 42.11 -34.21
CA LYS A 990 -19.13 41.01 -33.77
C LYS A 990 -18.94 39.75 -34.63
N GLN A 991 -18.80 39.92 -35.94
CA GLN A 991 -18.57 38.81 -36.87
C GLN A 991 -17.18 38.19 -36.68
N ASP A 992 -16.16 39.04 -36.48
CA ASP A 992 -14.83 38.56 -36.15
C ASP A 992 -14.85 37.83 -34.81
N PHE A 993 -15.38 38.45 -33.75
CA PHE A 993 -15.47 37.82 -32.42
C PHE A 993 -16.16 36.44 -32.43
N ALA A 994 -17.23 36.26 -33.21
CA ALA A 994 -17.89 34.96 -33.35
C ALA A 994 -16.98 33.88 -33.97
N LYS A 995 -16.24 34.22 -35.03
CA LYS A 995 -15.23 33.32 -35.64
C LYS A 995 -14.11 33.00 -34.66
N TRP A 996 -13.71 33.97 -33.84
CA TRP A 996 -12.70 33.80 -32.80
C TRP A 996 -13.18 32.87 -31.67
N GLU A 997 -14.43 32.99 -31.24
CA GLU A 997 -15.04 32.11 -30.24
C GLU A 997 -15.16 30.67 -30.74
N GLU A 998 -15.47 30.49 -32.02
CA GLU A 998 -15.53 29.18 -32.67
C GLU A 998 -14.15 28.51 -32.69
N MET A 999 -13.09 29.24 -33.07
CA MET A 999 -11.70 28.75 -33.00
C MET A 999 -11.30 28.38 -31.56
N ARG A 1000 -11.75 29.13 -30.55
CA ARG A 1000 -11.49 28.82 -29.13
C ARG A 1000 -12.10 27.48 -28.73
N LYS A 1001 -13.38 27.28 -29.08
CA LYS A 1001 -14.11 26.03 -28.78
C LYS A 1001 -13.41 24.84 -29.43
N GLN A 1002 -13.01 25.01 -30.68
CA GLN A 1002 -12.25 24.03 -31.43
C GLN A 1002 -10.90 23.72 -30.76
N ALA A 1003 -10.06 24.72 -30.46
CA ALA A 1003 -8.75 24.50 -29.82
C ALA A 1003 -8.86 23.82 -28.44
N THR A 1004 -9.85 24.21 -27.64
CA THR A 1004 -10.12 23.63 -26.32
C THR A 1004 -10.54 22.16 -26.43
N GLN A 1005 -11.40 21.84 -27.40
CA GLN A 1005 -11.83 20.47 -27.68
C GLN A 1005 -10.68 19.57 -28.16
N ALA A 1006 -9.77 20.11 -28.99
CA ALA A 1006 -8.58 19.39 -29.43
C ALA A 1006 -7.64 19.06 -28.25
N LEU A 1007 -7.43 20.02 -27.34
CA LEU A 1007 -6.62 19.82 -26.14
C LEU A 1007 -7.24 18.79 -25.19
N ASP A 1008 -8.58 18.76 -25.06
CA ASP A 1008 -9.30 17.74 -24.28
C ASP A 1008 -9.08 16.32 -24.84
N ILE A 1009 -9.09 16.18 -26.16
CA ILE A 1009 -8.81 14.90 -26.82
C ILE A 1009 -7.35 14.47 -26.58
N VAL A 1010 -6.39 15.39 -26.69
CA VAL A 1010 -4.96 15.14 -26.39
C VAL A 1010 -4.76 14.74 -24.93
N GLU A 1011 -5.41 15.44 -23.98
CA GLU A 1011 -5.31 15.13 -22.56
C GLU A 1011 -5.86 13.74 -22.23
N SER A 1012 -7.03 13.40 -22.79
CA SER A 1012 -7.66 12.09 -22.55
C SER A 1012 -6.85 10.93 -23.12
N THR A 1013 -6.22 11.11 -24.28
CA THR A 1013 -5.36 10.10 -24.93
C THR A 1013 -4.04 9.91 -24.19
N LEU A 1014 -3.38 11.00 -23.79
CA LEU A 1014 -2.17 10.94 -22.96
C LEU A 1014 -2.43 10.30 -21.59
N SER A 1015 -3.58 10.60 -20.97
CA SER A 1015 -3.96 10.00 -19.69
C SER A 1015 -4.14 8.49 -19.76
N LYS A 1016 -4.80 7.98 -20.81
CA LYS A 1016 -4.93 6.53 -21.06
C LYS A 1016 -3.57 5.85 -21.24
N LYS A 1017 -2.62 6.50 -21.92
CA LYS A 1017 -1.26 5.97 -22.10
C LYS A 1017 -0.46 5.95 -20.80
N ILE A 1018 -0.54 7.01 -19.99
CA ILE A 1018 0.12 7.04 -18.68
C ILE A 1018 -0.39 5.90 -17.81
N GLN A 1019 -1.71 5.65 -17.80
CA GLN A 1019 -2.30 4.52 -17.06
C GLN A 1019 -1.81 3.16 -17.58
N ALA A 1020 -1.77 2.97 -18.91
CA ALA A 1020 -1.27 1.73 -19.50
C ALA A 1020 0.22 1.50 -19.20
N GLN A 1021 1.03 2.55 -19.21
CA GLN A 1021 2.46 2.46 -18.90
C GLN A 1021 2.68 2.21 -17.40
N GLN A 1022 1.94 2.89 -16.52
CA GLN A 1022 2.00 2.63 -15.07
C GLN A 1022 1.53 1.21 -14.71
N ALA A 1023 0.56 0.66 -15.43
CA ALA A 1023 0.14 -0.74 -15.24
C ALA A 1023 1.26 -1.71 -15.65
N ARG A 1024 1.98 -1.44 -16.76
CA ARG A 1024 3.16 -2.21 -17.17
C ARG A 1024 4.30 -2.10 -16.16
N ASP A 1025 4.58 -0.90 -15.67
CA ASP A 1025 5.64 -0.66 -14.68
C ASP A 1025 5.33 -1.37 -13.35
N ARG A 1026 4.05 -1.42 -12.93
CA ARG A 1026 3.61 -2.18 -11.75
C ARG A 1026 3.72 -3.70 -11.93
N LEU A 1027 3.43 -4.19 -13.14
CA LEU A 1027 3.61 -5.62 -13.47
C LEU A 1027 5.10 -6.00 -13.49
N ALA A 1028 5.98 -5.11 -13.93
CA ALA A 1028 7.43 -5.32 -13.88
C ALA A 1028 8.00 -5.26 -12.45
N ALA A 1029 7.48 -4.37 -11.60
CA ALA A 1029 7.91 -4.23 -10.20
C ALA A 1029 7.43 -5.36 -9.28
N GLY A 1030 6.37 -6.10 -9.65
CA GLY A 1030 5.84 -7.23 -8.89
C GLY A 1030 6.72 -8.50 -8.90
N ALA A 1031 7.80 -8.52 -9.70
CA ALA A 1031 8.70 -9.68 -9.81
C ALA A 1031 9.80 -9.73 -8.73
N ASP A 1032 10.06 -8.63 -8.00
CA ASP A 1032 11.21 -8.51 -7.09
C ASP A 1032 10.86 -8.41 -5.59
N ASP A 1033 9.59 -8.51 -5.19
CA ASP A 1033 9.19 -8.50 -3.78
C ASP A 1033 9.42 -9.88 -3.12
N LYS A 1034 10.66 -10.16 -2.73
CA LYS A 1034 10.97 -11.27 -1.82
C LYS A 1034 10.38 -10.97 -0.44
N ALA A 1035 9.65 -11.94 0.12
CA ALA A 1035 9.09 -11.86 1.47
C ALA A 1035 10.15 -11.49 2.52
N PRO A 1036 9.80 -10.70 3.56
CA PRO A 1036 10.74 -10.26 4.58
C PRO A 1036 11.50 -11.44 5.21
N PRO A 1037 12.82 -11.35 5.40
CA PRO A 1037 13.65 -12.48 5.84
C PRO A 1037 13.29 -13.03 7.24
N GLY A 1038 12.56 -12.25 8.05
CA GLY A 1038 11.98 -12.74 9.32
C GLY A 1038 10.87 -13.77 9.12
N TYR A 1039 10.06 -13.62 8.07
CA TYR A 1039 8.95 -14.53 7.77
C TYR A 1039 9.46 -15.90 7.30
N GLN A 1040 10.50 -15.91 6.47
CA GLN A 1040 11.16 -17.15 6.05
C GLN A 1040 11.75 -17.92 7.24
N LYS A 1041 12.31 -17.24 8.24
CA LYS A 1041 12.82 -17.89 9.46
C LYS A 1041 11.71 -18.49 10.31
N HIS A 1042 10.59 -17.80 10.49
CA HIS A 1042 9.47 -18.36 11.25
C HIS A 1042 8.86 -19.60 10.58
N VAL A 1043 8.81 -19.60 9.24
CA VAL A 1043 8.40 -20.76 8.46
C VAL A 1043 9.42 -21.91 8.60
N ASP A 1044 10.72 -21.61 8.52
CA ASP A 1044 11.78 -22.62 8.64
C ASP A 1044 11.89 -23.20 10.06
N ASP A 1045 11.66 -22.39 11.10
CA ASP A 1045 11.60 -22.82 12.50
C ASP A 1045 10.34 -23.65 12.79
N TYR A 1046 9.20 -23.30 12.18
CA TYR A 1046 7.96 -24.07 12.24
C TYR A 1046 8.14 -25.47 11.63
N PHE A 1047 8.77 -25.57 10.44
CA PHE A 1047 9.03 -26.87 9.81
C PHE A 1047 10.11 -27.69 10.54
N LYS A 1048 11.11 -27.05 11.17
CA LYS A 1048 12.09 -27.74 12.03
C LYS A 1048 11.46 -28.29 13.31
N ALA A 1049 10.52 -27.57 13.92
CA ALA A 1049 9.79 -28.03 15.11
C ALA A 1049 8.92 -29.27 14.81
N ILE A 1050 8.36 -29.35 13.61
CA ILE A 1050 7.58 -30.50 13.14
C ILE A 1050 8.48 -31.70 12.80
N ALA A 1051 9.65 -31.46 12.20
CA ALA A 1051 10.60 -32.52 11.86
C ALA A 1051 11.32 -33.13 13.08
N GLY A 1052 11.40 -32.41 14.21
CA GLY A 1052 12.09 -32.84 15.43
C GLY A 1052 11.34 -33.84 16.32
N LYS A 1053 10.03 -34.05 16.12
CA LYS A 1053 9.24 -35.02 16.89
C LYS A 1053 8.95 -36.29 16.09
N LYS A 1054 10.00 -37.06 15.80
CA LYS A 1054 9.89 -38.49 15.49
C LYS A 1054 11.26 -39.17 15.66
N LYS A 1055 11.42 -39.91 16.75
CA LYS A 1055 11.96 -41.29 16.75
C LYS A 1055 11.68 -41.95 18.10
N PRO A 1056 11.56 -43.30 18.10
CA PRO A 1056 10.56 -44.08 18.84
C PRO A 1056 10.75 -44.13 20.35
#